data_AF-A0A5C8LVG8-F1
#
_entry.id   AF-A0A5C8LVG8-F1
#
_cell.length_a   1.000
_cell.length_b   1.000
_cell.length_c   1.000
_cell.angle_alpha   90.00
_cell.angle_beta   90.00
_cell.angle_gamma   90.00
#
_symmetry.space_group_name_H-M   'P 1'
#
loop_
_entity.id
_entity.type
_entity.pdbx_description
1 polymer ?
#
loop_
_entity_poly.entity_id
_entity_poly.type
_entity_poly.pdbx_seq_one_letter_code
_entity_poly.pdbx_strand_id
1 'polypeptide(L)'
;MSSGSPIQPKSVSTKNSTIDENLGLLVKVFGPVTAIPDDSSYVINDGSGDVLVFIDGYIASQSGVPIPKLKVGDKLSAIGLSGAFSEGTRIRVRDTRELIKTDALIPVTGVQLNKNSATVSIGNPDITLAATVLPANATIASVIWSSNNEAIAKVTNGVVSIVGLGTTTINAETLDGGFRASAIINVIPLQPNVRADIGAKIIVGIDTTMEYNIDELGWTPYVAATPPNLSGEHNVKVRVKATGSVLAGQIKNLYFSTAAPALTGFTWALGSALGTKATAVPAGTLKYAVGPVNSLYQPAVGELATDYNKVLVANADIFVSPSQHIYIVSVDGNNKIIGWTDVAVTNSNIITPPTLVKWDFEDSTTNASSGLKKAAAKPISVVGPTGAFSYPTTSGSKAVSTSGWDGSGDRYWLASFDASGYSYIQVTSKQTSSGTGPKEFKLQYSLDGTSWSNVPNAAITITTASTFVSLDNATLPASANNQSTLYVRWLLASSNAVNGTLIATTGTSRLDDVVVTGILLRSAPNVSADDLNKAVTGIDSTMEYNINNAGWITYNSATPPDLNGNYSVQVRVSAMGDVLAGLSKTLTFTANAQSPAAPNVTADDVNNVILGIDATMEYSIDSGIWVTYNASSAPDLSGNHTVQVRVKANGAVPAGQSTTLTFTANGQSPAAPNVTADDVNNIIVGINSTMEYSIDGGAWTAYNASAAPDLSGSHSVQVRVKANGAIPAGQSTLLIFTPNEIAVTGVTLTPTTIALIVGGTQTILATVAPVNATNQAIIWTSNNLNVATVDNNGKVTAVGAGTATITAAAADGGKKATSDITVSGSLDSVRATLTGSSHVIAGGSFDLAYGLSNVTSNVYAQDITFTYDQNQVEFIAADSVNNQFQIVDQQLKPGQIRFIAASYGATDIRNGDLLVLHWKTKSSITELTNTAINLSNLRITEGDGGATNVIGVSHSLQIFASVDKAALSAAIKDAQAKYASAVEGTVIGQYPAGTKAVLLLAITSAQAVYDNQAVAQSEVDQAVAALNNAVLTFTSSVIKREPGDLNSDGVIDIVDLAIAGKYYGKMSTDPNWDTYKIADVNNDGKVDIVDLAFISRKILSSK
;
A
#
# COMPACT_ATOMS: atom_id res chain seq x y z
N MET A 1 -43.67 -46.57 -4.07
CA MET A 1 -42.37 -46.32 -4.75
C MET A 1 -41.67 -45.24 -3.97
N SER A 2 -40.49 -45.52 -3.40
CA SER A 2 -39.70 -44.53 -2.66
C SER A 2 -39.13 -43.49 -3.62
N SER A 3 -39.26 -42.21 -3.27
CA SER A 3 -38.63 -41.09 -3.97
C SER A 3 -37.12 -41.08 -3.66
N GLY A 4 -36.36 -41.89 -4.39
CA GLY A 4 -34.90 -41.79 -4.38
C GLY A 4 -34.44 -40.51 -5.07
N SER A 5 -33.37 -39.89 -4.56
CA SER A 5 -32.73 -38.76 -5.22
C SER A 5 -32.30 -39.14 -6.65
N PRO A 6 -32.47 -38.27 -7.66
CA PRO A 6 -32.07 -38.56 -9.04
C PRO A 6 -30.58 -38.91 -9.11
N ILE A 7 -30.25 -40.05 -9.72
CA ILE A 7 -28.85 -40.45 -9.97
C ILE A 7 -28.21 -39.39 -10.86
N GLN A 8 -27.14 -38.75 -10.37
CA GLN A 8 -26.38 -37.75 -11.12
C GLN A 8 -25.45 -38.44 -12.13
N PRO A 9 -25.35 -37.93 -13.36
CA PRO A 9 -24.51 -38.54 -14.40
C PRO A 9 -23.02 -38.32 -14.12
N LYS A 10 -22.22 -39.37 -14.35
CA LYS A 10 -20.75 -39.32 -14.28
C LYS A 10 -20.21 -38.65 -15.55
N SER A 11 -19.57 -37.48 -15.43
CA SER A 11 -18.95 -36.82 -16.58
C SER A 11 -17.67 -37.55 -16.99
N VAL A 12 -17.55 -37.90 -18.26
CA VAL A 12 -16.46 -38.71 -18.82
C VAL A 12 -16.10 -38.21 -20.22
N SER A 13 -14.87 -38.45 -20.66
CA SER A 13 -14.47 -38.17 -22.05
C SER A 13 -15.21 -39.07 -23.04
N THR A 14 -15.26 -38.68 -24.31
CA THR A 14 -15.95 -39.48 -25.33
C THR A 14 -15.36 -40.89 -25.45
N LYS A 15 -14.03 -41.05 -25.44
CA LYS A 15 -13.39 -42.39 -25.43
C LYS A 15 -13.69 -43.22 -24.18
N ASN A 16 -13.72 -42.59 -23.01
CA ASN A 16 -13.94 -43.31 -21.75
C ASN A 16 -15.43 -43.59 -21.49
N SER A 17 -16.33 -43.02 -22.28
CA SER A 17 -17.76 -43.13 -22.05
C SER A 17 -18.30 -44.56 -22.15
N THR A 18 -17.61 -45.45 -22.87
CA THR A 18 -18.06 -46.83 -23.09
C THR A 18 -17.00 -47.90 -22.77
N ILE A 19 -16.05 -47.60 -21.89
CA ILE A 19 -15.13 -48.60 -21.35
C ILE A 19 -15.83 -49.47 -20.30
N ASP A 20 -15.30 -50.66 -20.04
CA ASP A 20 -15.88 -51.66 -19.13
C ASP A 20 -16.26 -51.08 -17.75
N GLU A 21 -15.44 -50.18 -17.19
CA GLU A 21 -15.69 -49.53 -15.89
C GLU A 21 -16.91 -48.60 -15.86
N ASN A 22 -17.34 -48.11 -17.03
CA ASN A 22 -18.45 -47.18 -17.16
C ASN A 22 -19.71 -47.81 -17.77
N LEU A 23 -19.64 -49.06 -18.24
CA LEU A 23 -20.82 -49.78 -18.74
C LEU A 23 -21.88 -49.91 -17.63
N GLY A 24 -23.13 -49.61 -17.97
CA GLY A 24 -24.25 -49.60 -17.03
C GLY A 24 -24.36 -48.34 -16.16
N LEU A 25 -23.43 -47.38 -16.28
CA LEU A 25 -23.52 -46.09 -15.59
C LEU A 25 -24.21 -45.03 -16.45
N LEU A 26 -24.90 -44.10 -15.79
CA LEU A 26 -25.37 -42.87 -16.42
C LEU A 26 -24.17 -41.93 -16.60
N VAL A 27 -23.81 -41.64 -17.85
CA VAL A 27 -22.63 -40.83 -18.18
C VAL A 27 -23.02 -39.54 -18.90
N LYS A 28 -22.20 -38.50 -18.76
CA LYS A 28 -22.31 -37.24 -19.51
C LYS A 28 -21.07 -37.06 -20.37
N VAL A 29 -21.30 -36.83 -21.66
CA VAL A 29 -20.26 -36.58 -22.67
C VAL A 29 -20.52 -35.26 -23.39
N PHE A 30 -19.47 -34.69 -23.98
CA PHE A 30 -19.54 -33.46 -24.76
C PHE A 30 -18.50 -33.47 -25.87
N GLY A 31 -18.89 -33.13 -27.09
CA GLY A 31 -17.94 -33.00 -28.20
C GLY A 31 -18.61 -32.49 -29.48
N PRO A 32 -17.83 -32.01 -30.47
CA PRO A 32 -18.34 -31.79 -31.83
C PRO A 32 -18.90 -33.08 -32.42
N VAL A 33 -20.01 -32.95 -33.14
CA VAL A 33 -20.56 -34.01 -33.98
C VAL A 33 -19.59 -34.26 -35.13
N THR A 34 -19.00 -35.45 -35.16
CA THR A 34 -18.06 -35.88 -36.21
C THR A 34 -18.77 -36.65 -37.32
N ALA A 35 -19.89 -37.32 -37.03
CA ALA A 35 -20.71 -38.00 -38.02
C ALA A 35 -22.18 -38.10 -37.58
N ILE A 36 -23.09 -38.27 -38.54
CA ILE A 36 -24.53 -38.49 -38.33
C ILE A 36 -24.89 -39.78 -39.09
N PRO A 37 -24.80 -40.96 -38.44
CA PRO A 37 -24.96 -42.24 -39.11
C PRO A 37 -26.40 -42.49 -39.61
N ASP A 38 -27.39 -41.99 -38.85
CA ASP A 38 -28.83 -42.11 -39.14
C ASP A 38 -29.61 -41.02 -38.38
N ASP A 39 -30.94 -40.96 -38.59
CA ASP A 39 -31.83 -39.99 -37.96
C ASP A 39 -31.99 -40.18 -36.43
N SER A 40 -31.39 -41.23 -35.86
CA SER A 40 -31.54 -41.65 -34.46
C SER A 40 -30.20 -41.69 -33.71
N SER A 41 -29.14 -41.13 -34.29
CA SER A 41 -27.82 -41.14 -33.66
C SER A 41 -26.89 -40.01 -34.11
N TYR A 42 -25.98 -39.64 -33.20
CA TYR A 42 -24.87 -38.72 -33.46
C TYR A 42 -23.56 -39.35 -33.01
N VAL A 43 -22.49 -39.22 -33.79
CA VAL A 43 -21.13 -39.52 -33.32
C VAL A 43 -20.50 -38.21 -32.86
N ILE A 44 -19.98 -38.18 -31.64
CA ILE A 44 -19.27 -37.02 -31.10
C ILE A 44 -17.85 -37.39 -30.66
N ASN A 45 -16.94 -36.43 -30.71
CA ASN A 45 -15.55 -36.65 -30.33
C ASN A 45 -14.94 -35.41 -29.69
N ASP A 46 -14.52 -35.49 -28.43
CA ASP A 46 -13.89 -34.40 -27.69
C ASP A 46 -12.37 -34.25 -27.93
N GLY A 47 -11.82 -35.04 -28.85
CA GLY A 47 -10.38 -35.20 -29.08
C GLY A 47 -9.80 -36.47 -28.48
N SER A 48 -10.53 -37.16 -27.59
CA SER A 48 -10.10 -38.42 -26.98
C SER A 48 -10.46 -39.67 -27.80
N GLY A 49 -11.48 -39.61 -28.65
CA GLY A 49 -11.99 -40.73 -29.46
C GLY A 49 -13.49 -40.64 -29.72
N ASP A 50 -14.00 -41.36 -30.72
CA ASP A 50 -15.42 -41.29 -31.09
C ASP A 50 -16.33 -42.01 -30.08
N VAL A 51 -17.50 -41.44 -29.79
CA VAL A 51 -18.62 -42.14 -29.14
C VAL A 51 -19.91 -41.96 -29.93
N LEU A 52 -20.65 -43.06 -30.08
CA LEU A 52 -22.01 -43.05 -30.63
C LEU A 52 -23.02 -42.66 -29.54
N VAL A 53 -23.81 -41.63 -29.80
CA VAL A 53 -24.92 -41.15 -28.96
C VAL A 53 -26.23 -41.51 -29.62
N PHE A 54 -27.00 -42.40 -29.00
CA PHE A 54 -28.31 -42.81 -29.47
C PHE A 54 -29.40 -41.98 -28.80
N ILE A 55 -30.21 -41.26 -29.59
CA ILE A 55 -31.10 -40.20 -29.11
C ILE A 55 -32.52 -40.67 -28.77
N ASP A 56 -32.83 -41.95 -28.99
CA ASP A 56 -34.10 -42.55 -28.62
C ASP A 56 -34.14 -42.89 -27.12
N GLY A 57 -34.90 -42.08 -26.37
CA GLY A 57 -35.05 -42.16 -24.92
C GLY A 57 -35.66 -43.49 -24.47
N TYR A 58 -35.05 -44.16 -23.49
CA TYR A 58 -35.52 -45.48 -23.02
C TYR A 58 -36.70 -45.41 -22.01
N ILE A 59 -37.15 -44.22 -21.61
CA ILE A 59 -38.32 -44.04 -20.73
C ILE A 59 -39.55 -43.72 -21.58
N ALA A 60 -40.63 -44.48 -21.40
CA ALA A 60 -41.88 -44.42 -22.17
C ALA A 60 -42.69 -43.10 -22.02
N SER A 61 -42.12 -42.07 -21.40
CA SER A 61 -42.74 -40.75 -21.18
C SER A 61 -41.69 -39.66 -21.41
N GLN A 62 -41.33 -39.44 -22.67
CA GLN A 62 -40.39 -38.39 -23.06
C GLN A 62 -40.96 -37.02 -22.69
N SER A 63 -40.11 -36.09 -22.23
CA SER A 63 -40.51 -34.76 -21.74
C SER A 63 -41.07 -33.81 -22.81
N GLY A 64 -41.27 -34.28 -24.05
CA GLY A 64 -41.81 -33.49 -25.16
C GLY A 64 -40.86 -32.44 -25.72
N VAL A 65 -39.59 -32.39 -25.26
CA VAL A 65 -38.58 -31.47 -25.77
C VAL A 65 -38.11 -31.95 -27.15
N PRO A 66 -38.18 -31.11 -28.21
CA PRO A 66 -37.71 -31.47 -29.54
C PRO A 66 -36.21 -31.82 -29.52
N ILE A 67 -35.84 -32.88 -30.24
CA ILE A 67 -34.44 -33.26 -30.42
C ILE A 67 -33.70 -32.14 -31.17
N PRO A 68 -32.56 -31.64 -30.66
CA PRO A 68 -31.77 -30.64 -31.37
C PRO A 68 -31.36 -31.16 -32.75
N LYS A 69 -31.69 -30.43 -33.82
CA LYS A 69 -31.18 -30.74 -35.17
C LYS A 69 -29.72 -30.26 -35.26
N LEU A 70 -28.80 -31.21 -35.38
CA LEU A 70 -27.36 -30.94 -35.45
C LEU A 70 -26.81 -31.23 -36.85
N LYS A 71 -25.77 -30.47 -37.24
CA LYS A 71 -24.90 -30.77 -38.40
C LYS A 71 -23.51 -31.16 -37.92
N VAL A 72 -22.73 -31.84 -38.77
CA VAL A 72 -21.31 -32.12 -38.51
C VAL A 72 -20.59 -30.80 -38.17
N GLY A 73 -19.85 -30.79 -37.06
CA GLY A 73 -19.18 -29.62 -36.49
C GLY A 73 -19.94 -28.91 -35.37
N ASP A 74 -21.26 -29.07 -35.25
CA ASP A 74 -22.02 -28.56 -34.09
C ASP A 74 -21.58 -29.32 -32.83
N LYS A 75 -21.52 -28.66 -31.66
CA LYS A 75 -21.18 -29.34 -30.40
C LYS A 75 -22.43 -29.78 -29.66
N LEU A 76 -22.38 -31.00 -29.13
CA LEU A 76 -23.47 -31.64 -28.41
C LEU A 76 -23.00 -32.05 -27.02
N SER A 77 -23.75 -31.69 -25.99
CA SER A 77 -23.71 -32.36 -24.68
C SER A 77 -24.85 -33.37 -24.60
N ALA A 78 -24.52 -34.61 -24.26
CA ALA A 78 -25.48 -35.69 -24.11
C ALA A 78 -25.28 -36.40 -22.77
N ILE A 79 -26.38 -36.67 -22.07
CA ILE A 79 -26.40 -37.58 -20.93
C ILE A 79 -27.10 -38.87 -21.37
N GLY A 80 -26.47 -40.02 -21.13
CA GLY A 80 -27.00 -41.30 -21.55
C GLY A 80 -26.46 -42.46 -20.72
N LEU A 81 -27.18 -43.57 -20.74
CA LEU A 81 -26.73 -44.82 -20.16
C LEU A 81 -25.67 -45.45 -21.08
N SER A 82 -24.49 -45.70 -20.54
CA SER A 82 -23.42 -46.38 -21.28
C SER A 82 -23.69 -47.88 -21.39
N GLY A 83 -23.47 -48.47 -22.57
CA GLY A 83 -23.68 -49.90 -22.78
C GLY A 83 -23.02 -50.45 -24.04
N ALA A 84 -22.82 -51.77 -24.03
CA ALA A 84 -22.42 -52.56 -25.19
C ALA A 84 -23.67 -53.19 -25.83
N PHE A 85 -23.87 -53.00 -27.13
CA PHE A 85 -25.03 -53.49 -27.87
C PHE A 85 -24.58 -54.22 -29.13
N SER A 86 -25.53 -54.87 -29.82
CA SER A 86 -25.28 -55.61 -31.08
C SER A 86 -24.62 -54.75 -32.17
N GLU A 87 -24.85 -53.44 -32.16
CA GLU A 87 -24.28 -52.49 -33.13
C GLU A 87 -22.95 -51.84 -32.66
N GLY A 88 -22.43 -52.23 -31.49
CA GLY A 88 -21.22 -51.66 -30.87
C GLY A 88 -21.48 -50.95 -29.54
N THR A 89 -20.45 -50.31 -29.02
CA THR A 89 -20.51 -49.55 -27.76
C THR A 89 -21.10 -48.16 -28.00
N ARG A 90 -22.09 -47.76 -27.19
CA ARG A 90 -22.75 -46.44 -27.31
C ARG A 90 -23.25 -45.93 -25.97
N ILE A 91 -23.61 -44.66 -25.92
CA ILE A 91 -24.46 -44.12 -24.85
C ILE A 91 -25.89 -43.93 -25.39
N ARG A 92 -26.89 -44.29 -24.59
CA ARG A 92 -28.31 -44.11 -24.94
C ARG A 92 -28.95 -43.07 -24.04
N VAL A 93 -29.45 -41.99 -24.63
CA VAL A 93 -30.03 -40.85 -23.91
C VAL A 93 -31.24 -41.30 -23.08
N ARG A 94 -31.41 -40.74 -21.89
CA ARG A 94 -32.56 -41.06 -21.02
C ARG A 94 -33.80 -40.25 -21.39
N ASP A 95 -33.63 -38.96 -21.62
CA ASP A 95 -34.68 -38.01 -21.97
C ASP A 95 -34.14 -36.98 -22.98
N THR A 96 -34.94 -36.59 -23.98
CA THR A 96 -34.50 -35.68 -25.05
C THR A 96 -34.08 -34.31 -24.55
N ARG A 97 -34.55 -33.87 -23.37
CA ARG A 97 -34.07 -32.65 -22.69
C ARG A 97 -32.61 -32.70 -22.25
N GLU A 98 -32.00 -33.87 -22.25
CA GLU A 98 -30.60 -34.07 -21.89
C GLU A 98 -29.65 -33.97 -23.08
N LEU A 99 -30.19 -33.68 -24.27
CA LEU A 99 -29.44 -33.29 -25.46
C LEU A 99 -29.41 -31.77 -25.53
N ILE A 100 -28.21 -31.20 -25.39
CA ILE A 100 -28.01 -29.75 -25.41
C ILE A 100 -27.04 -29.42 -26.53
N LYS A 101 -27.49 -28.68 -27.54
CA LYS A 101 -26.63 -28.03 -28.53
C LYS A 101 -25.95 -26.84 -27.85
N THR A 102 -24.62 -26.72 -27.94
CA THR A 102 -23.87 -25.66 -27.25
C THR A 102 -22.87 -24.97 -28.19
N ASP A 103 -22.91 -23.64 -28.26
CA ASP A 103 -22.04 -22.84 -29.13
C ASP A 103 -20.82 -22.27 -28.37
N ALA A 104 -19.91 -23.17 -27.95
CA ALA A 104 -18.59 -22.95 -27.33
C ALA A 104 -18.47 -23.16 -25.80
N LEU A 105 -17.34 -23.76 -25.40
CA LEU A 105 -16.94 -24.01 -24.01
C LEU A 105 -15.89 -22.96 -23.61
N ILE A 106 -16.08 -22.29 -22.48
CA ILE A 106 -15.07 -21.44 -21.86
C ILE A 106 -14.28 -22.35 -20.91
N PRO A 107 -12.99 -22.65 -21.22
CA PRO A 107 -12.20 -23.59 -20.42
C PRO A 107 -11.87 -23.00 -19.06
N VAL A 108 -11.73 -23.88 -18.07
CA VAL A 108 -11.20 -23.50 -16.77
C VAL A 108 -9.69 -23.21 -16.93
N THR A 109 -9.24 -22.10 -16.38
CA THR A 109 -7.84 -21.66 -16.35
C THR A 109 -7.27 -21.63 -14.93
N GLY A 110 -8.08 -21.92 -13.91
CA GLY A 110 -7.64 -21.96 -12.52
C GLY A 110 -8.77 -22.19 -11.54
N VAL A 111 -8.41 -22.53 -10.31
CA VAL A 111 -9.30 -22.53 -9.15
C VAL A 111 -8.59 -21.82 -8.00
N GLN A 112 -9.33 -21.01 -7.27
CA GLN A 112 -8.84 -20.28 -6.10
C GLN A 112 -9.76 -20.54 -4.91
N LEU A 113 -9.19 -20.65 -3.72
CA LEU A 113 -9.96 -20.67 -2.49
C LEU A 113 -10.02 -19.27 -1.89
N ASN A 114 -11.14 -18.95 -1.25
CA ASN A 114 -11.28 -17.74 -0.44
C ASN A 114 -10.31 -17.68 0.75
N LYS A 115 -9.75 -18.83 1.16
CA LYS A 115 -8.79 -18.98 2.26
C LYS A 115 -7.78 -20.07 1.92
N ASN A 116 -6.50 -19.81 2.17
CA ASN A 116 -5.39 -20.78 2.05
C ASN A 116 -5.06 -21.50 3.37
N SER A 117 -5.65 -21.04 4.48
CA SER A 117 -5.54 -21.69 5.79
C SER A 117 -6.68 -21.26 6.72
N ALA A 118 -6.95 -22.07 7.74
CA ALA A 118 -7.82 -21.72 8.86
C ALA A 118 -7.35 -22.43 10.14
N THR A 119 -7.42 -21.75 11.28
CA THR A 119 -7.28 -22.38 12.60
C THR A 119 -8.64 -22.40 13.28
N VAL A 120 -9.06 -23.57 13.76
CA VAL A 120 -10.37 -23.78 14.38
C VAL A 120 -10.21 -24.54 15.69
N SER A 121 -10.95 -24.12 16.71
CA SER A 121 -11.05 -24.90 17.94
C SER A 121 -12.03 -26.06 17.79
N ILE A 122 -11.66 -27.24 18.30
CA ILE A 122 -12.56 -28.40 18.35
C ILE A 122 -13.84 -28.04 19.13
N GLY A 123 -15.01 -28.30 18.55
CA GLY A 123 -16.32 -27.94 19.12
C GLY A 123 -16.94 -26.64 18.58
N ASN A 124 -16.21 -25.85 17.79
CA ASN A 124 -16.79 -24.75 17.02
C ASN A 124 -17.61 -25.26 15.82
N PRO A 125 -18.56 -24.46 15.29
CA PRO A 125 -19.33 -24.85 14.09
C PRO A 125 -18.43 -25.06 12.87
N ASP A 126 -18.93 -25.85 11.92
CA ASP A 126 -18.28 -26.14 10.65
C ASP A 126 -17.86 -24.84 9.93
N ILE A 127 -16.69 -24.88 9.29
CA ILE A 127 -16.19 -23.77 8.48
C ILE A 127 -16.52 -23.99 7.02
N THR A 128 -16.72 -22.92 6.25
CA THR A 128 -16.95 -23.02 4.81
C THR A 128 -15.79 -22.42 4.03
N LEU A 129 -15.23 -23.22 3.13
CA LEU A 129 -14.32 -22.80 2.07
C LEU A 129 -15.14 -22.60 0.79
N ALA A 130 -14.90 -21.49 0.11
CA ALA A 130 -15.50 -21.20 -1.18
C ALA A 130 -14.41 -21.30 -2.26
N ALA A 131 -14.68 -22.09 -3.29
CA ALA A 131 -13.83 -22.19 -4.47
C ALA A 131 -14.38 -21.32 -5.59
N THR A 132 -13.53 -20.50 -6.19
CA THR A 132 -13.83 -19.71 -7.39
C THR A 132 -13.08 -20.31 -8.56
N VAL A 133 -13.81 -20.74 -9.58
CA VAL A 133 -13.24 -21.25 -10.83
C VAL A 133 -13.04 -20.08 -11.80
N LEU A 134 -11.86 -20.03 -12.43
CA LEU A 134 -11.47 -18.98 -13.36
C LEU A 134 -11.50 -19.50 -14.80
N PRO A 135 -11.90 -18.68 -15.78
CA PRO A 135 -12.64 -17.43 -15.60
C PRO A 135 -14.05 -17.69 -15.03
N ALA A 136 -14.69 -16.68 -14.42
CA ALA A 136 -15.97 -16.85 -13.71
C ALA A 136 -17.12 -17.33 -14.61
N ASN A 137 -16.99 -17.20 -15.93
CA ASN A 137 -17.92 -17.69 -16.94
C ASN A 137 -17.53 -19.07 -17.52
N ALA A 138 -16.59 -19.78 -16.90
CA ALA A 138 -16.21 -21.14 -17.30
C ALA A 138 -17.44 -22.06 -17.34
N THR A 139 -17.58 -22.81 -18.44
CA THR A 139 -18.79 -23.61 -18.70
C THR A 139 -18.90 -24.82 -17.77
N ILE A 140 -17.80 -25.22 -17.10
CA ILE A 140 -17.74 -26.30 -16.11
C ILE A 140 -17.08 -25.77 -14.82
N ALA A 141 -17.83 -25.01 -14.02
CA ALA A 141 -17.34 -24.37 -12.79
C ALA A 141 -17.40 -25.28 -11.54
N SER A 142 -17.64 -26.57 -11.69
CA SER A 142 -17.73 -27.51 -10.57
C SER A 142 -16.36 -27.88 -10.02
N VAL A 143 -16.28 -28.05 -8.69
CA VAL A 143 -15.08 -28.50 -7.98
C VAL A 143 -15.36 -29.76 -7.15
N ILE A 144 -14.36 -30.62 -7.03
CA ILE A 144 -14.32 -31.80 -6.17
C ILE A 144 -13.55 -31.43 -4.91
N TRP A 145 -14.10 -31.78 -3.75
CA TRP A 145 -13.49 -31.53 -2.45
C TRP A 145 -12.89 -32.80 -1.85
N SER A 146 -11.71 -32.71 -1.25
CA SER A 146 -11.09 -33.83 -0.53
C SER A 146 -10.33 -33.35 0.71
N SER A 147 -10.18 -34.24 1.70
CA SER A 147 -9.35 -34.02 2.89
C SER A 147 -8.20 -35.01 2.90
N ASN A 148 -7.00 -34.55 3.23
CA ASN A 148 -5.82 -35.42 3.38
C ASN A 148 -5.86 -36.25 4.67
N ASN A 149 -6.69 -35.86 5.65
CA ASN A 149 -6.88 -36.60 6.89
C ASN A 149 -8.28 -36.34 7.48
N GLU A 150 -9.22 -37.25 7.18
CA GLU A 150 -10.60 -37.17 7.65
C GLU A 150 -10.79 -37.44 9.16
N ALA A 151 -9.76 -37.95 9.84
CA ALA A 151 -9.78 -38.07 11.31
C ALA A 151 -9.62 -36.72 12.00
N ILE A 152 -9.13 -35.69 11.28
CA ILE A 152 -8.95 -34.32 11.76
C ILE A 152 -10.08 -33.43 11.24
N ALA A 153 -10.34 -33.42 9.93
CA ALA A 153 -11.47 -32.68 9.35
C ALA A 153 -11.99 -33.34 8.06
N LYS A 154 -13.31 -33.37 7.88
CA LYS A 154 -14.02 -33.84 6.68
C LYS A 154 -14.48 -32.66 5.85
N VAL A 155 -14.63 -32.82 4.55
CA VAL A 155 -15.15 -31.76 3.67
C VAL A 155 -16.24 -32.28 2.74
N THR A 156 -17.32 -31.51 2.57
CA THR A 156 -18.38 -31.79 1.61
C THR A 156 -18.90 -30.48 1.04
N ASN A 157 -18.82 -30.29 -0.27
CA ASN A 157 -19.24 -29.06 -0.97
C ASN A 157 -18.67 -27.77 -0.35
N GLY A 158 -17.40 -27.81 0.07
CA GLY A 158 -16.72 -26.69 0.72
C GLY A 158 -17.03 -26.51 2.20
N VAL A 159 -17.99 -27.23 2.77
CA VAL A 159 -18.23 -27.25 4.22
C VAL A 159 -17.27 -28.24 4.86
N VAL A 160 -16.42 -27.75 5.76
CA VAL A 160 -15.40 -28.52 6.48
C VAL A 160 -15.88 -28.77 7.91
N SER A 161 -16.18 -30.03 8.21
CA SER A 161 -16.60 -30.49 9.54
C SER A 161 -15.39 -30.96 10.34
N ILE A 162 -15.28 -30.48 11.58
CA ILE A 162 -14.13 -30.76 12.45
C ILE A 162 -14.35 -32.08 13.19
N VAL A 163 -13.36 -32.97 13.14
CA VAL A 163 -13.44 -34.33 13.69
C VAL A 163 -12.44 -34.56 14.82
N GLY A 164 -11.22 -34.01 14.72
CA GLY A 164 -10.15 -34.29 15.69
C GLY A 164 -9.05 -33.22 15.68
N LEU A 165 -8.21 -33.23 16.73
CA LEU A 165 -7.09 -32.30 16.88
C LEU A 165 -5.95 -32.59 15.90
N GLY A 166 -5.23 -31.55 15.49
CA GLY A 166 -4.09 -31.65 14.59
C GLY A 166 -4.27 -30.83 13.32
N THR A 167 -3.36 -31.02 12.36
CA THR A 167 -3.38 -30.27 11.09
C THR A 167 -3.73 -31.20 9.93
N THR A 168 -4.63 -30.78 9.05
CA THR A 168 -4.97 -31.46 7.80
C THR A 168 -5.06 -30.48 6.64
N THR A 169 -5.05 -30.97 5.42
CA THR A 169 -5.20 -30.14 4.21
C THR A 169 -6.49 -30.48 3.52
N ILE A 170 -7.27 -29.47 3.16
CA ILE A 170 -8.48 -29.58 2.34
C ILE A 170 -8.15 -29.10 0.93
N ASN A 171 -8.49 -29.90 -0.09
CA ASN A 171 -8.27 -29.57 -1.49
C ASN A 171 -9.60 -29.31 -2.19
N ALA A 172 -9.61 -28.30 -3.06
CA ALA A 172 -10.61 -28.09 -4.10
C ALA A 172 -9.93 -28.27 -5.46
N GLU A 173 -10.42 -29.23 -6.23
CA GLU A 173 -9.89 -29.58 -7.54
C GLU A 173 -10.98 -29.38 -8.59
N THR A 174 -10.65 -28.80 -9.72
CA THR A 174 -11.62 -28.61 -10.81
C THR A 174 -12.11 -29.96 -11.31
N LEU A 175 -13.35 -30.05 -11.79
CA LEU A 175 -13.95 -31.33 -12.22
C LEU A 175 -13.14 -32.03 -13.34
N ASP A 176 -12.40 -31.27 -14.14
CA ASP A 176 -11.47 -31.77 -15.18
C ASP A 176 -10.10 -32.21 -14.62
N GLY A 177 -9.84 -32.04 -13.32
CA GLY A 177 -8.59 -32.39 -12.64
C GLY A 177 -7.40 -31.48 -12.98
N GLY A 178 -7.61 -30.43 -13.79
CA GLY A 178 -6.51 -29.61 -14.32
C GLY A 178 -5.93 -28.61 -13.31
N PHE A 179 -6.71 -28.18 -12.32
CA PHE A 179 -6.29 -27.15 -11.37
C PHE A 179 -6.70 -27.51 -9.94
N ARG A 180 -5.79 -27.26 -9.00
CA ARG A 180 -5.97 -27.53 -7.56
C ARG A 180 -5.68 -26.28 -6.74
N ALA A 181 -6.54 -26.01 -5.77
CA ALA A 181 -6.27 -25.10 -4.67
C ALA A 181 -6.42 -25.83 -3.34
N SER A 182 -5.58 -25.48 -2.36
CA SER A 182 -5.51 -26.18 -1.08
C SER A 182 -5.58 -25.20 0.08
N ALA A 183 -6.18 -25.63 1.19
CA ALA A 183 -6.24 -24.91 2.44
C ALA A 183 -5.74 -25.77 3.61
N ILE A 184 -4.86 -25.22 4.44
CA ILE A 184 -4.38 -25.88 5.66
C ILE A 184 -5.37 -25.63 6.80
N ILE A 185 -5.92 -26.68 7.39
CA ILE A 185 -6.83 -26.63 8.53
C ILE A 185 -6.09 -27.09 9.77
N ASN A 186 -5.88 -26.17 10.71
CA ASN A 186 -5.26 -26.44 12.00
C ASN A 186 -6.34 -26.49 13.09
N VAL A 187 -6.55 -27.68 13.68
CA VAL A 187 -7.55 -27.90 14.71
C VAL A 187 -6.90 -27.92 16.08
N ILE A 188 -7.23 -26.93 16.91
CA ILE A 188 -6.69 -26.74 18.25
C ILE A 188 -7.74 -27.04 19.33
N PRO A 189 -7.36 -27.30 20.59
CA PRO A 189 -8.33 -27.40 21.68
C PRO A 189 -9.07 -26.07 21.91
N LEU A 190 -10.30 -26.11 22.40
CA LEU A 190 -11.10 -24.91 22.70
C LEU A 190 -10.50 -24.14 23.87
N GLN A 191 -10.10 -22.87 23.64
CA GLN A 191 -9.74 -21.96 24.72
C GLN A 191 -11.01 -21.35 25.31
N PRO A 192 -11.18 -21.32 26.65
CA PRO A 192 -12.35 -20.73 27.27
C PRO A 192 -12.37 -19.21 27.04
N ASN A 193 -13.51 -18.69 26.60
CA ASN A 193 -13.74 -17.25 26.45
C ASN A 193 -14.10 -16.64 27.81
N VAL A 194 -13.10 -16.51 28.69
CA VAL A 194 -13.24 -15.98 30.04
C VAL A 194 -12.29 -14.82 30.26
N ARG A 195 -12.69 -13.90 31.15
CA ARG A 195 -11.88 -12.74 31.55
C ARG A 195 -12.02 -12.46 33.04
N ALA A 196 -11.04 -11.76 33.61
CA ALA A 196 -11.16 -11.24 34.96
C ALA A 196 -11.97 -9.93 34.97
N ASP A 197 -12.88 -9.80 35.94
CA ASP A 197 -13.40 -8.50 36.37
C ASP A 197 -12.82 -8.20 37.75
N ILE A 198 -11.84 -7.31 37.76
CA ILE A 198 -11.07 -6.95 38.97
C ILE A 198 -11.94 -6.19 39.97
N GLY A 199 -12.87 -5.36 39.48
CA GLY A 199 -13.76 -4.56 40.32
C GLY A 199 -14.84 -5.40 40.99
N ALA A 200 -15.47 -6.27 40.21
CA ALA A 200 -16.50 -7.20 40.72
C ALA A 200 -15.90 -8.47 41.36
N LYS A 201 -14.60 -8.72 41.20
CA LYS A 201 -13.87 -9.88 41.74
C LYS A 201 -14.45 -11.21 41.26
N ILE A 202 -14.80 -11.28 39.99
CA ILE A 202 -15.39 -12.47 39.35
C ILE A 202 -14.67 -12.81 38.06
N ILE A 203 -14.81 -14.07 37.62
CA ILE A 203 -14.45 -14.49 36.27
C ILE A 203 -15.69 -14.34 35.40
N VAL A 204 -15.67 -13.44 34.42
CA VAL A 204 -16.81 -13.27 33.50
C VAL A 204 -16.69 -14.27 32.36
N GLY A 205 -17.81 -14.92 32.04
CA GLY A 205 -17.90 -15.92 30.96
C GLY A 205 -17.57 -17.34 31.40
N ILE A 206 -17.21 -17.57 32.67
CA ILE A 206 -17.05 -18.93 33.20
C ILE A 206 -18.43 -19.58 33.40
N ASP A 207 -18.56 -20.84 33.01
CA ASP A 207 -19.79 -21.61 33.15
C ASP A 207 -19.53 -23.03 33.65
N THR A 208 -20.59 -23.81 33.86
CA THR A 208 -20.52 -25.17 34.43
C THR A 208 -19.81 -26.20 33.54
N THR A 209 -19.46 -25.84 32.30
CA THR A 209 -18.64 -26.66 31.40
C THR A 209 -17.14 -26.44 31.62
N MET A 210 -16.76 -25.47 32.47
CA MET A 210 -15.38 -25.10 32.72
C MET A 210 -14.89 -25.51 34.11
N GLU A 211 -13.57 -25.51 34.28
CA GLU A 211 -12.87 -25.67 35.54
C GLU A 211 -11.78 -24.62 35.67
N TYR A 212 -11.44 -24.27 36.91
CA TYR A 212 -10.48 -23.24 37.24
C TYR A 212 -9.44 -23.76 38.23
N ASN A 213 -8.27 -23.14 38.25
CA ASN A 213 -7.17 -23.45 39.16
C ASN A 213 -6.58 -22.13 39.67
N ILE A 214 -6.69 -21.92 40.98
CA ILE A 214 -6.23 -20.70 41.66
C ILE A 214 -4.87 -21.02 42.28
N ASP A 215 -3.87 -20.21 41.96
CA ASP A 215 -2.52 -20.27 42.54
C ASP A 215 -1.88 -21.67 42.51
N GLU A 216 -2.16 -22.41 41.44
CA GLU A 216 -1.67 -23.77 41.18
C GLU A 216 -2.15 -24.83 42.19
N LEU A 217 -3.19 -24.55 42.97
CA LEU A 217 -3.77 -25.45 43.98
C LEU A 217 -4.57 -26.63 43.41
N GLY A 218 -4.77 -26.67 42.08
CA GLY A 218 -5.43 -27.78 41.38
C GLY A 218 -6.70 -27.36 40.63
N TRP A 219 -7.12 -28.18 39.65
CA TRP A 219 -8.30 -27.90 38.82
C TRP A 219 -9.60 -28.24 39.57
N THR A 220 -10.50 -27.26 39.67
CA THR A 220 -11.80 -27.35 40.34
C THR A 220 -12.91 -27.01 39.33
N PRO A 221 -13.92 -27.88 39.13
CA PRO A 221 -15.07 -27.57 38.28
C PRO A 221 -15.83 -26.34 38.77
N TYR A 222 -16.25 -25.48 37.84
CA TYR A 222 -17.04 -24.31 38.20
C TYR A 222 -18.49 -24.67 38.55
N VAL A 223 -18.96 -24.15 39.70
CA VAL A 223 -20.33 -24.32 40.18
C VAL A 223 -20.92 -22.94 40.47
N ALA A 224 -21.95 -22.54 39.73
CA ALA A 224 -22.54 -21.20 39.83
C ALA A 224 -23.08 -20.86 41.23
N ALA A 225 -23.53 -21.87 42.00
CA ALA A 225 -24.02 -21.68 43.36
C ALA A 225 -22.90 -21.38 44.38
N THR A 226 -21.65 -21.69 44.06
CA THR A 226 -20.47 -21.52 44.93
C THR A 226 -19.29 -21.02 44.11
N PRO A 227 -19.29 -19.75 43.68
CA PRO A 227 -18.20 -19.20 42.87
C PRO A 227 -16.88 -19.12 43.66
N PRO A 228 -15.72 -19.16 42.98
CA PRO A 228 -14.43 -19.03 43.63
C PRO A 228 -14.30 -17.69 44.36
N ASN A 229 -13.69 -17.71 45.55
CA ASN A 229 -13.30 -16.48 46.22
C ASN A 229 -12.04 -15.91 45.57
N LEU A 230 -12.16 -14.71 45.00
CA LEU A 230 -11.08 -14.00 44.31
C LEU A 230 -10.76 -12.67 45.02
N SER A 231 -10.97 -12.62 46.33
CA SER A 231 -10.60 -11.49 47.18
C SER A 231 -9.10 -11.49 47.48
N GLY A 232 -8.33 -10.66 46.79
CA GLY A 232 -6.87 -10.55 47.00
C GLY A 232 -6.11 -10.75 45.69
N GLU A 233 -4.79 -10.91 45.78
CA GLU A 233 -3.95 -11.19 44.62
C GLU A 233 -3.96 -12.68 44.27
N HIS A 234 -4.39 -13.03 43.06
CA HIS A 234 -4.51 -14.42 42.60
C HIS A 234 -4.12 -14.59 41.13
N ASN A 235 -3.43 -15.70 40.84
CA ASN A 235 -3.24 -16.21 39.49
C ASN A 235 -4.27 -17.31 39.22
N VAL A 236 -5.20 -17.06 38.32
CA VAL A 236 -6.30 -17.99 38.04
C VAL A 236 -6.16 -18.54 36.63
N LYS A 237 -6.04 -19.86 36.51
CA LYS A 237 -6.05 -20.58 35.23
C LYS A 237 -7.46 -21.13 35.01
N VAL A 238 -7.99 -21.01 33.80
CA VAL A 238 -9.32 -21.52 33.45
C VAL A 238 -9.21 -22.35 32.18
N ARG A 239 -9.98 -23.45 32.08
CA ARG A 239 -10.12 -24.26 30.87
C ARG A 239 -11.50 -24.91 30.80
N VAL A 240 -11.90 -25.36 29.61
CA VAL A 240 -13.07 -26.23 29.46
C VAL A 240 -12.74 -27.59 30.08
N LYS A 241 -13.64 -28.14 30.91
CA LYS A 241 -13.44 -29.41 31.60
C LYS A 241 -13.40 -30.56 30.59
N ALA A 242 -12.60 -31.58 30.87
CA ALA A 242 -12.60 -32.80 30.05
C ALA A 242 -13.92 -33.57 30.21
N THR A 243 -14.46 -34.14 29.13
CA THR A 243 -15.65 -35.02 29.17
C THR A 243 -15.44 -36.23 28.27
N GLY A 244 -15.36 -37.43 28.87
CA GLY A 244 -15.21 -38.69 28.14
C GLY A 244 -13.97 -38.68 27.23
N SER A 245 -14.16 -38.82 25.91
CA SER A 245 -13.09 -38.82 24.90
C SER A 245 -12.57 -37.42 24.52
N VAL A 246 -13.13 -36.34 25.07
CA VAL A 246 -12.72 -34.96 24.78
C VAL A 246 -11.69 -34.49 25.80
N LEU A 247 -10.48 -34.17 25.34
CA LEU A 247 -9.40 -33.61 26.16
C LEU A 247 -9.79 -32.25 26.73
N ALA A 248 -9.21 -31.88 27.87
CA ALA A 248 -9.41 -30.56 28.46
C ALA A 248 -9.03 -29.43 27.48
N GLY A 249 -9.77 -28.32 27.53
CA GLY A 249 -9.54 -27.16 26.68
C GLY A 249 -8.18 -26.49 26.95
N GLN A 250 -7.81 -25.52 26.10
CA GLN A 250 -6.63 -24.70 26.35
C GLN A 250 -6.79 -23.88 27.64
N ILE A 251 -5.66 -23.55 28.27
CA ILE A 251 -5.65 -22.77 29.51
C ILE A 251 -5.66 -21.27 29.16
N LYS A 252 -6.59 -20.51 29.75
CA LYS A 252 -6.54 -19.04 29.83
C LYS A 252 -6.07 -18.67 31.23
N ASN A 253 -5.02 -17.86 31.33
CA ASN A 253 -4.54 -17.31 32.59
C ASN A 253 -5.19 -15.94 32.81
N LEU A 254 -5.66 -15.70 34.04
CA LEU A 254 -6.29 -14.49 34.52
C LEU A 254 -5.55 -14.03 35.77
N TYR A 255 -5.37 -12.72 35.91
CA TYR A 255 -4.68 -12.13 37.04
C TYR A 255 -5.67 -11.26 37.81
N PHE A 256 -5.90 -11.57 39.07
CA PHE A 256 -6.64 -10.70 39.98
C PHE A 256 -5.59 -9.97 40.82
N SER A 257 -5.24 -8.74 40.46
CA SER A 257 -4.24 -7.91 41.17
C SER A 257 -4.67 -6.44 41.15
N THR A 258 -3.74 -5.49 41.32
CA THR A 258 -4.05 -4.06 41.18
C THR A 258 -4.51 -3.74 39.76
N ALA A 259 -5.64 -3.03 39.62
CA ALA A 259 -6.17 -2.62 38.33
C ALA A 259 -5.16 -1.74 37.56
N ALA A 260 -5.05 -1.95 36.25
CA ALA A 260 -4.13 -1.19 35.40
C ALA A 260 -4.45 0.31 35.46
N PRO A 261 -3.49 1.19 35.79
CA PRO A 261 -3.74 2.62 35.93
C PRO A 261 -4.23 3.24 34.61
N ALA A 262 -5.03 4.29 34.72
CA ALA A 262 -5.60 4.98 33.57
C ALA A 262 -4.50 5.66 32.73
N LEU A 263 -4.48 5.38 31.42
CA LEU A 263 -3.62 6.08 30.49
C LEU A 263 -4.20 7.46 30.15
N THR A 264 -3.34 8.48 30.16
CA THR A 264 -3.68 9.88 29.86
C THR A 264 -2.80 10.41 28.72
N GLY A 265 -3.15 11.56 28.14
CA GLY A 265 -2.34 12.22 27.10
C GLY A 265 -2.65 11.84 25.65
N PHE A 266 -3.76 11.15 25.38
CA PHE A 266 -4.22 10.92 24.01
C PHE A 266 -4.89 12.18 23.44
N THR A 267 -4.45 12.61 22.26
CA THR A 267 -5.18 13.58 21.45
C THR A 267 -5.68 12.90 20.19
N TRP A 268 -6.97 13.08 19.93
CA TRP A 268 -7.69 12.36 18.89
C TRP A 268 -8.09 13.32 17.77
N ALA A 269 -7.79 12.92 16.54
CA ALA A 269 -8.14 13.65 15.32
C ALA A 269 -8.96 12.76 14.39
N LEU A 270 -9.59 13.39 13.39
CA LEU A 270 -10.16 12.68 12.25
C LEU A 270 -9.03 11.91 11.55
N GLY A 271 -9.27 10.65 11.21
CA GLY A 271 -8.31 9.86 10.44
C GLY A 271 -8.18 10.36 8.99
N SER A 272 -7.19 9.85 8.27
CA SER A 272 -6.94 10.18 6.86
C SER A 272 -7.92 9.52 5.88
N ALA A 273 -8.74 8.59 6.38
CA ALA A 273 -9.67 7.79 5.61
C ALA A 273 -11.07 7.71 6.27
N LEU A 274 -12.01 7.17 5.51
CA LEU A 274 -13.39 7.05 5.96
C LEU A 274 -13.54 5.93 6.99
N GLY A 275 -14.27 6.19 8.08
CA GLY A 275 -14.40 5.31 9.22
C GLY A 275 -13.14 5.21 10.06
N THR A 276 -12.15 6.11 9.86
CA THR A 276 -10.91 6.08 10.62
C THR A 276 -10.78 7.25 11.59
N LYS A 277 -10.09 6.95 12.69
CA LYS A 277 -9.71 7.88 13.74
C LYS A 277 -8.19 7.81 13.90
N ALA A 278 -7.51 8.95 14.01
CA ALA A 278 -6.06 9.00 14.25
C ALA A 278 -5.77 9.56 15.64
N THR A 279 -4.66 9.14 16.25
CA THR A 279 -4.24 9.60 17.58
C THR A 279 -2.78 9.99 17.61
N ALA A 280 -2.48 11.13 18.22
CA ALA A 280 -1.14 11.31 18.77
C ALA A 280 -1.08 10.49 20.06
N VAL A 281 -0.02 9.70 20.24
CA VAL A 281 0.10 8.77 21.36
C VAL A 281 1.23 9.16 22.30
N PRO A 282 1.09 8.89 23.62
CA PRO A 282 2.20 8.98 24.57
C PRO A 282 3.36 8.04 24.20
N ALA A 283 4.57 8.30 24.73
CA ALA A 283 5.71 7.42 24.55
C ALA A 283 5.49 6.03 25.20
N GLY A 284 5.89 4.96 24.51
CA GLY A 284 5.81 3.57 24.98
C GLY A 284 5.21 2.60 23.95
N THR A 285 5.27 1.30 24.23
CA THR A 285 4.65 0.27 23.39
C THR A 285 3.17 0.17 23.74
N LEU A 286 2.31 0.64 22.84
CA LEU A 286 0.86 0.63 23.00
C LEU A 286 0.21 -0.43 22.10
N LYS A 287 -0.79 -1.12 22.64
CA LYS A 287 -1.62 -2.05 21.89
C LYS A 287 -3.09 -1.72 22.08
N TYR A 288 -3.92 -2.07 21.09
CA TYR A 288 -5.34 -1.78 21.14
C TYR A 288 -6.20 -2.90 20.58
N ALA A 289 -7.49 -2.85 20.94
CA ALA A 289 -8.57 -3.62 20.36
C ALA A 289 -9.78 -2.70 20.16
N VAL A 290 -10.66 -3.06 19.22
CA VAL A 290 -11.90 -2.34 18.92
C VAL A 290 -13.06 -3.29 19.15
N GLY A 291 -14.08 -2.81 19.84
CA GLY A 291 -15.29 -3.60 20.09
C GLY A 291 -16.47 -2.72 20.52
N PRO A 292 -17.67 -3.30 20.69
CA PRO A 292 -18.80 -2.57 21.26
C PRO A 292 -18.48 -2.13 22.70
N VAL A 293 -19.26 -1.20 23.24
CA VAL A 293 -19.14 -0.80 24.66
C VAL A 293 -19.17 -2.03 25.58
N ASN A 294 -18.29 -2.04 26.58
CA ASN A 294 -18.14 -3.13 27.55
C ASN A 294 -17.72 -4.50 26.96
N SER A 295 -17.15 -4.54 25.75
CA SER A 295 -16.57 -5.78 25.22
C SER A 295 -15.27 -6.17 25.91
N LEU A 296 -14.52 -5.18 26.42
CA LEU A 296 -13.32 -5.37 27.23
C LEU A 296 -13.44 -4.51 28.49
N TYR A 297 -12.90 -5.03 29.60
CA TYR A 297 -12.93 -4.38 30.92
C TYR A 297 -11.51 -4.02 31.33
N GLN A 298 -11.38 -3.17 32.36
CA GLN A 298 -10.09 -2.76 32.88
C GLN A 298 -9.27 -3.99 33.34
N PRO A 299 -8.12 -4.27 32.70
CA PRO A 299 -7.29 -5.42 33.02
C PRO A 299 -6.45 -5.17 34.29
N ALA A 300 -5.81 -6.22 34.78
CA ALA A 300 -4.86 -6.14 35.88
C ALA A 300 -3.45 -5.76 35.40
N VAL A 301 -2.64 -5.11 36.26
CA VAL A 301 -1.21 -4.93 36.00
C VAL A 301 -0.53 -6.30 35.98
N GLY A 302 0.28 -6.55 34.95
CA GLY A 302 1.04 -7.79 34.77
C GLY A 302 0.36 -8.87 33.91
N GLU A 303 -0.91 -8.67 33.54
CA GLU A 303 -1.64 -9.55 32.62
C GLU A 303 -1.06 -9.48 31.20
N LEU A 304 -1.03 -10.60 30.46
CA LEU A 304 -0.57 -10.58 29.07
C LEU A 304 -1.61 -9.92 28.17
N ALA A 305 -1.17 -8.98 27.32
CA ALA A 305 -2.02 -8.24 26.37
C ALA A 305 -2.47 -9.09 25.16
N THR A 306 -2.97 -10.31 25.41
CA THR A 306 -3.40 -11.27 24.37
C THR A 306 -4.65 -10.82 23.62
N ASP A 307 -5.56 -10.16 24.31
CA ASP A 307 -6.83 -9.67 23.74
C ASP A 307 -6.66 -8.30 23.03
N TYR A 308 -5.46 -7.72 23.07
CA TYR A 308 -5.07 -6.45 22.43
C TYR A 308 -4.05 -6.72 21.33
N ASN A 309 -4.51 -7.25 20.20
CA ASN A 309 -3.64 -7.82 19.17
C ASN A 309 -3.10 -6.81 18.14
N LYS A 310 -3.52 -5.54 18.18
CA LYS A 310 -3.05 -4.50 17.26
C LYS A 310 -2.07 -3.57 17.95
N VAL A 311 -0.98 -3.22 17.28
CA VAL A 311 -0.04 -2.19 17.77
C VAL A 311 -0.62 -0.82 17.42
N LEU A 312 -0.66 0.07 18.41
CA LEU A 312 -1.09 1.44 18.22
C LEU A 312 0.11 2.28 17.81
N VAL A 313 0.05 2.89 16.63
CA VAL A 313 1.11 3.75 16.08
C VAL A 313 0.59 5.19 16.01
N ALA A 314 1.44 6.16 16.35
CA ALA A 314 1.10 7.57 16.27
C ALA A 314 0.60 7.95 14.87
N ASN A 315 -0.51 8.67 14.80
CA ASN A 315 -1.15 9.15 13.56
C ASN A 315 -1.59 8.06 12.57
N ALA A 316 -1.52 6.79 12.95
CA ALA A 316 -2.06 5.71 12.14
C ALA A 316 -3.59 5.67 12.24
N ASP A 317 -4.22 5.40 11.11
CA ASP A 317 -5.67 5.28 11.01
C ASP A 317 -6.18 4.01 11.71
N ILE A 318 -7.14 4.21 12.62
CA ILE A 318 -7.86 3.14 13.31
C ILE A 318 -9.27 3.07 12.76
N PHE A 319 -9.61 1.95 12.10
CA PHE A 319 -10.95 1.69 11.59
C PHE A 319 -11.94 1.41 12.73
N VAL A 320 -12.97 2.23 12.84
CA VAL A 320 -13.99 2.20 13.89
C VAL A 320 -15.34 2.67 13.37
N SER A 321 -16.41 2.27 14.03
CA SER A 321 -17.78 2.74 13.74
C SER A 321 -18.37 3.51 14.94
N PRO A 322 -19.37 4.39 14.70
CA PRO A 322 -20.12 5.00 15.79
C PRO A 322 -20.79 3.89 16.61
N SER A 323 -20.67 3.94 17.95
CA SER A 323 -21.05 2.89 18.93
C SER A 323 -19.96 1.89 19.33
N GLN A 324 -18.79 1.92 18.70
CA GLN A 324 -17.62 1.17 19.15
C GLN A 324 -16.76 1.96 20.14
N HIS A 325 -15.94 1.22 20.87
CA HIS A 325 -14.94 1.69 21.80
C HIS A 325 -13.56 1.19 21.35
N ILE A 326 -12.54 2.00 21.60
CA ILE A 326 -11.13 1.65 21.39
C ILE A 326 -10.53 1.41 22.78
N TYR A 327 -10.19 0.15 23.05
CA TYR A 327 -9.56 -0.25 24.30
C TYR A 327 -8.05 -0.29 24.08
N ILE A 328 -7.30 0.45 24.89
CA ILE A 328 -5.85 0.63 24.70
C ILE A 328 -5.14 0.18 25.96
N VAL A 329 -4.03 -0.55 25.79
CA VAL A 329 -3.10 -0.91 26.86
C VAL A 329 -1.69 -0.45 26.52
N SER A 330 -0.95 -0.05 27.54
CA SER A 330 0.51 0.05 27.48
C SER A 330 1.11 -1.26 27.97
N VAL A 331 2.16 -1.73 27.31
CA VAL A 331 2.82 -3.00 27.66
C VAL A 331 4.31 -2.83 27.92
N ASP A 332 4.86 -3.70 28.77
CA ASP A 332 6.31 -3.83 28.99
C ASP A 332 7.00 -4.65 27.87
N GLY A 333 8.32 -4.86 28.00
CA GLY A 333 9.12 -5.64 27.03
C GLY A 333 8.72 -7.13 26.93
N ASN A 334 7.92 -7.64 27.86
CA ASN A 334 7.40 -9.01 27.86
C ASN A 334 5.91 -9.07 27.47
N ASN A 335 5.36 -7.98 26.92
CA ASN A 335 3.96 -7.85 26.52
C ASN A 335 2.95 -7.94 27.69
N LYS A 336 3.38 -7.57 28.91
CA LYS A 336 2.50 -7.47 30.07
C LYS A 336 1.92 -6.07 30.21
N ILE A 337 0.64 -5.98 30.54
CA ILE A 337 -0.11 -4.75 30.68
C ILE A 337 0.38 -3.96 31.90
N ILE A 338 0.66 -2.68 31.69
CA ILE A 338 1.09 -1.74 32.75
C ILE A 338 0.19 -0.49 32.85
N GLY A 339 -0.78 -0.34 31.95
CA GLY A 339 -1.73 0.77 31.93
C GLY A 339 -2.86 0.50 30.92
N TRP A 340 -4.02 1.12 31.12
CA TRP A 340 -5.21 0.90 30.29
C TRP A 340 -6.05 2.17 30.10
N THR A 341 -6.75 2.27 28.98
CA THR A 341 -7.82 3.26 28.78
C THR A 341 -8.89 2.74 27.83
N ASP A 342 -10.08 3.34 27.94
CA ASP A 342 -11.24 3.11 27.08
C ASP A 342 -11.65 4.43 26.42
N VAL A 343 -11.79 4.42 25.09
CA VAL A 343 -12.13 5.59 24.30
C VAL A 343 -13.37 5.34 23.46
N ALA A 344 -14.46 6.03 23.78
CA ALA A 344 -15.68 6.02 23.00
C ALA A 344 -15.48 6.63 21.61
N VAL A 345 -16.11 6.01 20.59
CA VAL A 345 -16.13 6.50 19.22
C VAL A 345 -17.47 7.17 18.93
N THR A 346 -17.41 8.44 18.53
CA THR A 346 -18.57 9.28 18.20
C THR A 346 -18.52 9.73 16.73
N ASN A 347 -19.67 10.13 16.18
CA ASN A 347 -19.78 10.67 14.81
C ASN A 347 -18.90 11.90 14.55
N SER A 348 -18.57 12.66 15.60
CA SER A 348 -17.71 13.85 15.50
C SER A 348 -16.23 13.50 15.33
N ASN A 349 -15.85 12.24 15.51
CA ASN A 349 -14.46 11.80 15.65
C ASN A 349 -14.04 10.79 14.58
N ILE A 350 -14.86 10.59 13.54
CA ILE A 350 -14.58 9.73 12.38
C ILE A 350 -15.08 10.41 11.10
N ILE A 351 -14.46 10.13 9.97
CA ILE A 351 -15.01 10.52 8.66
C ILE A 351 -16.16 9.55 8.32
N THR A 352 -17.40 10.02 8.13
CA THR A 352 -18.55 9.17 7.76
C THR A 352 -18.83 9.23 6.24
N PRO A 353 -19.34 8.16 5.61
CA PRO A 353 -19.67 8.20 4.18
C PRO A 353 -20.76 9.25 3.95
N PRO A 354 -20.56 10.20 3.00
CA PRO A 354 -21.56 11.22 2.74
C PRO A 354 -22.89 10.59 2.32
N THR A 355 -23.99 11.24 2.70
CA THR A 355 -25.33 10.88 2.23
C THR A 355 -25.46 11.19 0.75
N LEU A 356 -25.62 10.15 -0.05
CA LEU A 356 -25.90 10.26 -1.48
C LEU A 356 -27.35 10.71 -1.68
N VAL A 357 -28.28 10.06 -1.00
CA VAL A 357 -29.70 10.40 -1.06
C VAL A 357 -30.41 10.00 0.23
N LYS A 358 -31.42 10.79 0.63
CA LYS A 358 -32.28 10.55 1.79
C LYS A 358 -33.75 10.76 1.45
N TRP A 359 -34.63 9.96 2.05
CA TRP A 359 -36.07 10.17 2.14
C TRP A 359 -36.52 10.06 3.61
N ASP A 360 -36.98 11.15 4.18
CA ASP A 360 -37.56 11.22 5.55
C ASP A 360 -39.06 11.55 5.56
N PHE A 361 -39.67 11.82 4.40
CA PHE A 361 -41.11 11.98 4.23
C PHE A 361 -41.78 13.10 5.06
N GLU A 362 -41.01 13.99 5.69
CA GLU A 362 -41.52 15.08 6.54
C GLU A 362 -42.35 16.10 5.74
N ASP A 363 -41.99 16.28 4.47
CA ASP A 363 -42.71 17.11 3.50
C ASP A 363 -43.99 16.44 2.94
N SER A 364 -44.31 15.21 3.37
CA SER A 364 -45.45 14.44 2.89
C SER A 364 -45.44 14.19 1.39
N THR A 365 -44.24 14.00 0.82
CA THR A 365 -44.04 13.60 -0.57
C THR A 365 -43.26 12.28 -0.62
N THR A 366 -43.20 11.65 -1.80
CA THR A 366 -42.29 10.51 -2.03
C THR A 366 -40.95 10.92 -2.62
N ASN A 367 -40.70 12.22 -2.80
CA ASN A 367 -39.44 12.72 -3.36
C ASN A 367 -38.32 12.61 -2.33
N ALA A 368 -37.07 12.54 -2.82
CA ALA A 368 -35.91 12.58 -1.94
C ALA A 368 -35.84 13.93 -1.20
N SER A 369 -35.61 13.89 0.11
CA SER A 369 -35.56 15.07 0.97
C SER A 369 -34.19 15.76 0.91
N SER A 370 -33.09 15.01 0.94
CA SER A 370 -31.71 15.55 0.92
C SER A 370 -30.68 14.59 0.29
N GLY A 371 -29.40 15.02 0.22
CA GLY A 371 -28.27 14.20 -0.24
C GLY A 371 -27.57 14.74 -1.50
N LEU A 372 -26.30 14.37 -1.69
CA LEU A 372 -25.44 14.86 -2.78
C LEU A 372 -25.99 14.55 -4.18
N LYS A 373 -26.73 13.46 -4.32
CA LYS A 373 -27.31 12.95 -5.57
C LYS A 373 -28.84 13.05 -5.59
N LYS A 374 -29.44 13.87 -4.71
CA LYS A 374 -30.89 14.08 -4.62
C LYS A 374 -31.56 14.35 -5.97
N ALA A 375 -30.96 15.21 -6.80
CA ALA A 375 -31.54 15.59 -8.10
C ALA A 375 -31.65 14.43 -9.11
N ALA A 376 -30.82 13.39 -8.94
CA ALA A 376 -30.81 12.20 -9.78
C ALA A 376 -31.58 11.02 -9.17
N ALA A 377 -32.25 11.22 -8.03
CA ALA A 377 -33.06 10.20 -7.37
C ALA A 377 -34.52 10.26 -7.83
N LYS A 378 -35.15 9.09 -8.01
CA LYS A 378 -36.59 9.01 -8.31
C LYS A 378 -37.43 9.00 -7.03
N PRO A 379 -38.72 9.39 -7.10
CA PRO A 379 -39.61 9.26 -5.96
C PRO A 379 -39.76 7.80 -5.52
N ILE A 380 -39.90 7.57 -4.21
CA ILE A 380 -40.24 6.25 -3.67
C ILE A 380 -41.57 5.77 -4.27
N SER A 381 -41.60 4.51 -4.67
CA SER A 381 -42.77 3.88 -5.26
C SER A 381 -43.02 2.51 -4.66
N VAL A 382 -44.17 1.91 -4.99
CA VAL A 382 -44.50 0.52 -4.64
C VAL A 382 -44.89 -0.26 -5.88
N VAL A 383 -44.60 -1.55 -5.88
CA VAL A 383 -45.04 -2.50 -6.91
C VAL A 383 -45.84 -3.59 -6.22
N GLY A 384 -47.08 -3.80 -6.65
CA GLY A 384 -48.00 -4.80 -6.08
C GLY A 384 -49.09 -4.23 -5.17
N PRO A 385 -48.77 -3.46 -4.11
CA PRO A 385 -49.76 -2.74 -3.31
C PRO A 385 -50.59 -1.75 -4.13
N THR A 386 -51.87 -1.65 -3.80
CA THR A 386 -52.86 -0.84 -4.53
C THR A 386 -53.44 0.32 -3.73
N GLY A 387 -53.09 0.44 -2.43
CA GLY A 387 -53.51 1.55 -1.59
C GLY A 387 -52.86 2.89 -2.00
N ALA A 388 -53.58 3.98 -1.79
CA ALA A 388 -53.02 5.32 -1.94
C ALA A 388 -51.97 5.61 -0.84
N PHE A 389 -50.98 6.43 -1.15
CA PHE A 389 -50.01 6.88 -0.15
C PHE A 389 -50.67 7.79 0.89
N SER A 390 -50.29 7.60 2.15
CA SER A 390 -50.61 8.45 3.28
C SER A 390 -49.37 8.67 4.13
N TYR A 391 -49.35 9.74 4.94
CA TYR A 391 -48.19 10.15 5.73
C TYR A 391 -48.53 10.27 7.22
N PRO A 392 -48.84 9.16 7.91
CA PRO A 392 -49.22 9.18 9.31
C PRO A 392 -48.04 9.62 10.19
N THR A 393 -48.29 10.57 11.09
CA THR A 393 -47.33 10.96 12.13
C THR A 393 -47.29 9.89 13.21
N THR A 394 -46.11 9.32 13.45
CA THR A 394 -45.88 8.31 14.49
C THR A 394 -44.64 8.70 15.27
N SER A 395 -44.75 8.88 16.59
CA SER A 395 -43.63 9.31 17.44
C SER A 395 -42.92 10.59 17.02
N GLY A 396 -43.66 11.55 16.44
CA GLY A 396 -43.14 12.87 16.04
C GLY A 396 -42.54 12.96 14.63
N SER A 397 -42.45 11.85 13.89
CA SER A 397 -41.95 11.75 12.51
C SER A 397 -43.06 11.30 11.55
N LYS A 398 -43.01 11.70 10.28
CA LYS A 398 -43.92 11.19 9.23
C LYS A 398 -43.26 10.04 8.48
N ALA A 399 -44.04 9.01 8.17
CA ALA A 399 -43.59 7.89 7.35
C ALA A 399 -44.51 7.70 6.15
N VAL A 400 -43.98 7.27 5.00
CA VAL A 400 -44.84 6.89 3.86
C VAL A 400 -45.55 5.58 4.17
N SER A 401 -46.87 5.54 4.00
CA SER A 401 -47.71 4.37 4.30
C SER A 401 -48.66 4.02 3.18
N THR A 402 -48.83 2.72 2.91
CA THR A 402 -49.84 2.20 1.99
C THR A 402 -50.37 0.82 2.41
N SER A 403 -51.58 0.48 1.95
CA SER A 403 -52.27 -0.80 2.14
C SER A 403 -52.31 -1.64 0.85
N GLY A 404 -52.91 -2.84 0.90
CA GLY A 404 -53.06 -3.73 -0.26
C GLY A 404 -51.92 -4.74 -0.45
N TRP A 405 -51.35 -5.24 0.65
CA TRP A 405 -50.20 -6.15 0.64
C TRP A 405 -50.57 -7.65 0.55
N ASP A 406 -51.84 -7.99 0.37
CA ASP A 406 -52.45 -9.31 0.65
C ASP A 406 -52.58 -10.29 -0.55
N GLY A 407 -52.51 -9.85 -1.80
CA GLY A 407 -52.71 -10.73 -2.97
C GLY A 407 -51.54 -11.69 -3.36
N SER A 408 -51.45 -12.08 -4.63
CA SER A 408 -50.35 -12.89 -5.19
C SER A 408 -49.28 -12.07 -5.92
N GLY A 409 -48.03 -12.56 -6.03
CA GLY A 409 -46.92 -11.93 -6.76
C GLY A 409 -45.98 -11.07 -5.91
N ASP A 410 -44.89 -10.57 -6.53
CA ASP A 410 -43.90 -9.72 -5.86
C ASP A 410 -44.55 -8.42 -5.37
N ARG A 411 -44.36 -8.11 -4.07
CA ARG A 411 -44.77 -6.83 -3.48
C ARG A 411 -43.61 -6.14 -2.79
N TYR A 412 -43.35 -4.88 -3.12
CA TYR A 412 -42.20 -4.19 -2.56
C TYR A 412 -42.31 -2.67 -2.60
N TRP A 413 -41.57 -2.03 -1.70
CA TRP A 413 -41.14 -0.64 -1.83
C TRP A 413 -39.94 -0.57 -2.77
N LEU A 414 -39.83 0.48 -3.59
CA LEU A 414 -38.77 0.65 -4.60
C LEU A 414 -38.15 2.05 -4.50
N ALA A 415 -36.82 2.09 -4.48
CA ALA A 415 -35.99 3.29 -4.60
C ALA A 415 -35.01 3.15 -5.77
N SER A 416 -34.72 4.24 -6.47
CA SER A 416 -33.64 4.29 -7.47
C SER A 416 -32.89 5.62 -7.43
N PHE A 417 -31.57 5.57 -7.55
CA PHE A 417 -30.69 6.72 -7.38
C PHE A 417 -29.38 6.57 -8.16
N ASP A 418 -28.65 7.67 -8.33
CA ASP A 418 -27.31 7.71 -8.94
C ASP A 418 -26.23 7.44 -7.87
N ALA A 419 -25.39 6.44 -8.11
CA ALA A 419 -24.24 6.05 -7.30
C ALA A 419 -22.89 6.27 -8.03
N SER A 420 -22.88 6.98 -9.16
CA SER A 420 -21.68 7.27 -9.94
C SER A 420 -20.66 8.08 -9.15
N GLY A 421 -19.39 7.65 -9.25
CA GLY A 421 -18.28 8.23 -8.49
C GLY A 421 -18.20 7.75 -7.04
N TYR A 422 -19.06 6.82 -6.60
CA TYR A 422 -19.06 6.32 -5.22
C TYR A 422 -18.99 4.78 -5.14
N SER A 423 -18.40 4.28 -4.05
CA SER A 423 -18.30 2.87 -3.69
C SER A 423 -18.72 2.64 -2.23
N TYR A 424 -18.80 1.38 -1.80
CA TYR A 424 -19.23 1.02 -0.44
C TYR A 424 -20.62 1.60 -0.13
N ILE A 425 -21.58 1.31 -1.01
CA ILE A 425 -22.93 1.85 -0.90
C ILE A 425 -23.65 1.15 0.26
N GLN A 426 -24.19 1.91 1.20
CA GLN A 426 -24.97 1.38 2.32
C GLN A 426 -26.38 1.95 2.32
N VAL A 427 -27.33 1.14 2.76
CA VAL A 427 -28.76 1.50 2.85
C VAL A 427 -29.23 1.34 4.29
N THR A 428 -29.78 2.42 4.83
CA THR A 428 -30.48 2.46 6.12
C THR A 428 -31.95 2.74 5.86
N SER A 429 -32.84 2.16 6.66
CA SER A 429 -34.28 2.45 6.61
C SER A 429 -34.97 2.09 7.91
N LYS A 430 -36.03 2.80 8.30
CA LYS A 430 -36.95 2.39 9.35
C LYS A 430 -38.24 1.86 8.76
N GLN A 431 -38.78 0.79 9.33
CA GLN A 431 -40.00 0.17 8.83
C GLN A 431 -40.94 -0.25 9.96
N THR A 432 -42.26 -0.09 9.75
CA THR A 432 -43.29 -0.64 10.63
C THR A 432 -44.53 -1.04 9.85
N SER A 433 -45.45 -1.76 10.49
CA SER A 433 -46.71 -2.22 9.90
C SER A 433 -47.85 -2.16 10.92
N SER A 434 -49.08 -2.14 10.43
CA SER A 434 -50.27 -2.37 11.27
C SER A 434 -50.33 -3.82 11.75
N GLY A 435 -51.16 -4.12 12.76
CA GLY A 435 -51.32 -5.49 13.27
C GLY A 435 -51.69 -6.52 12.19
N THR A 436 -52.54 -6.13 11.24
CA THR A 436 -52.95 -6.95 10.08
C THR A 436 -52.08 -6.74 8.83
N GLY A 437 -51.02 -5.93 8.94
CA GLY A 437 -50.11 -5.60 7.85
C GLY A 437 -48.88 -6.52 7.80
N PRO A 438 -48.03 -6.39 6.77
CA PRO A 438 -46.89 -7.27 6.54
C PRO A 438 -45.92 -7.40 7.71
N LYS A 439 -45.50 -8.63 8.01
CA LYS A 439 -44.53 -8.92 9.08
C LYS A 439 -43.08 -8.90 8.62
N GLU A 440 -42.78 -9.46 7.44
CA GLU A 440 -41.40 -9.78 7.04
C GLU A 440 -41.06 -9.20 5.68
N PHE A 441 -39.94 -8.49 5.61
CA PHE A 441 -39.35 -7.95 4.39
C PHE A 441 -37.89 -8.39 4.26
N LYS A 442 -37.35 -8.31 3.05
CA LYS A 442 -35.92 -8.42 2.79
C LYS A 442 -35.46 -7.36 1.80
N LEU A 443 -34.25 -6.86 1.97
CA LEU A 443 -33.64 -5.92 1.04
C LEU A 443 -33.06 -6.65 -0.17
N GLN A 444 -33.32 -6.13 -1.36
CA GLN A 444 -32.71 -6.56 -2.61
C GLN A 444 -32.20 -5.38 -3.41
N TYR A 445 -31.25 -5.63 -4.31
CA TYR A 445 -30.71 -4.63 -5.22
C TYR A 445 -30.70 -5.13 -6.66
N SER A 446 -30.63 -4.19 -7.61
CA SER A 446 -30.57 -4.47 -9.04
C SER A 446 -29.80 -3.37 -9.78
N LEU A 447 -29.08 -3.76 -10.83
CA LEU A 447 -28.31 -2.84 -11.70
C LEU A 447 -29.11 -2.42 -12.94
N ASP A 448 -30.07 -3.24 -13.35
CA ASP A 448 -30.87 -3.07 -14.58
C ASP A 448 -32.35 -2.80 -14.27
N GLY A 449 -32.78 -2.97 -13.01
CA GLY A 449 -34.17 -2.87 -12.57
C GLY A 449 -35.01 -4.14 -12.82
N THR A 450 -34.43 -5.16 -13.44
CA THR A 450 -35.13 -6.41 -13.84
C THR A 450 -34.56 -7.65 -13.15
N SER A 451 -33.25 -7.69 -12.94
CA SER A 451 -32.51 -8.80 -12.33
C SER A 451 -32.19 -8.44 -10.88
N TRP A 452 -32.73 -9.21 -9.92
CA TRP A 452 -32.70 -8.85 -8.50
C TRP A 452 -31.91 -9.84 -7.66
N SER A 453 -31.04 -9.32 -6.80
CA SER A 453 -30.20 -10.09 -5.87
C SER A 453 -30.50 -9.70 -4.42
N ASN A 454 -30.46 -10.69 -3.50
CA ASN A 454 -30.60 -10.42 -2.07
C ASN A 454 -29.38 -9.68 -1.52
N VAL A 455 -29.61 -8.70 -0.65
CA VAL A 455 -28.56 -8.09 0.17
C VAL A 455 -28.34 -9.00 1.40
N PRO A 456 -27.12 -9.49 1.65
CA PRO A 456 -26.85 -10.38 2.79
C PRO A 456 -27.21 -9.73 4.13
N ASN A 457 -27.74 -10.53 5.06
CA ASN A 457 -28.09 -10.11 6.43
C ASN A 457 -29.06 -8.92 6.55
N ALA A 458 -29.80 -8.57 5.48
CA ALA A 458 -30.72 -7.44 5.43
C ALA A 458 -32.20 -7.88 5.44
N ALA A 459 -32.54 -8.84 6.31
CA ALA A 459 -33.92 -9.23 6.59
C ALA A 459 -34.52 -8.31 7.66
N ILE A 460 -35.78 -7.92 7.51
CA ILE A 460 -36.51 -7.02 8.41
C ILE A 460 -37.76 -7.75 8.90
N THR A 461 -37.85 -7.95 10.21
CA THR A 461 -39.01 -8.61 10.84
C THR A 461 -39.65 -7.68 11.85
N ILE A 462 -40.90 -7.30 11.58
CA ILE A 462 -41.70 -6.44 12.45
C ILE A 462 -42.42 -7.33 13.46
N THR A 463 -42.01 -7.27 14.73
CA THR A 463 -42.58 -8.13 15.78
C THR A 463 -43.74 -7.48 16.52
N THR A 464 -43.80 -6.15 16.53
CA THR A 464 -44.82 -5.37 17.24
C THR A 464 -45.41 -4.32 16.31
N ALA A 465 -46.74 -4.26 16.23
CA ALA A 465 -47.43 -3.33 15.34
C ALA A 465 -47.17 -1.87 15.73
N SER A 466 -47.01 -0.99 14.75
CA SER A 466 -46.74 0.45 14.92
C SER A 466 -45.43 0.81 15.65
N THR A 467 -44.56 -0.17 15.92
CA THR A 467 -43.20 0.06 16.41
C THR A 467 -42.22 -0.05 15.24
N PHE A 468 -41.34 0.94 15.08
CA PHE A 468 -40.33 0.92 14.02
C PHE A 468 -39.20 -0.06 14.33
N VAL A 469 -38.80 -0.77 13.29
CA VAL A 469 -37.57 -1.58 13.24
C VAL A 469 -36.62 -0.88 12.28
N SER A 470 -35.36 -0.73 12.67
CA SER A 470 -34.33 -0.18 11.81
C SER A 470 -33.59 -1.29 11.06
N LEU A 471 -33.34 -1.02 9.79
CA LEU A 471 -32.25 -1.63 9.03
C LEU A 471 -31.10 -0.63 9.06
N ASP A 472 -30.01 -0.97 9.73
CA ASP A 472 -28.88 -0.07 9.91
C ASP A 472 -27.73 -0.43 8.97
N ASN A 473 -27.38 0.49 8.07
CA ASN A 473 -26.20 0.46 7.20
C ASN A 473 -26.01 -0.86 6.43
N ALA A 474 -27.08 -1.40 5.84
CA ALA A 474 -27.01 -2.60 5.02
C ALA A 474 -26.11 -2.37 3.80
N THR A 475 -24.95 -3.00 3.78
CA THR A 475 -23.94 -2.82 2.73
C THR A 475 -24.34 -3.57 1.47
N LEU A 476 -24.41 -2.85 0.35
CA LEU A 476 -24.63 -3.43 -0.97
C LEU A 476 -23.34 -4.09 -1.51
N PRO A 477 -23.45 -5.16 -2.31
CA PRO A 477 -22.27 -5.81 -2.89
C PRO A 477 -21.49 -4.88 -3.83
N ALA A 478 -20.22 -5.23 -4.09
CA ALA A 478 -19.32 -4.40 -4.87
C ALA A 478 -19.81 -4.07 -6.29
N SER A 479 -20.68 -4.90 -6.87
CA SER A 479 -21.29 -4.65 -8.18
C SER A 479 -22.25 -3.47 -8.22
N ALA A 480 -22.73 -3.02 -7.06
CA ALA A 480 -23.58 -1.84 -6.93
C ALA A 480 -22.80 -0.50 -6.97
N ASN A 481 -21.47 -0.55 -6.97
CA ASN A 481 -20.63 0.64 -6.95
C ASN A 481 -20.51 1.30 -8.34
N ASN A 482 -20.28 2.62 -8.35
CA ASN A 482 -20.08 3.44 -9.54
C ASN A 482 -21.20 3.33 -10.59
N GLN A 483 -22.44 3.07 -10.17
CA GLN A 483 -23.55 2.90 -11.09
C GLN A 483 -24.26 4.24 -11.30
N SER A 484 -24.42 4.66 -12.55
CA SER A 484 -25.20 5.86 -12.90
C SER A 484 -26.67 5.71 -12.54
N THR A 485 -27.16 4.48 -12.35
CA THR A 485 -28.47 4.18 -11.77
C THR A 485 -28.40 2.86 -11.02
N LEU A 486 -28.83 2.88 -9.77
CA LEU A 486 -28.92 1.71 -8.90
C LEU A 486 -30.33 1.60 -8.32
N TYR A 487 -30.85 0.37 -8.25
CA TYR A 487 -32.18 0.08 -7.72
C TYR A 487 -32.09 -0.70 -6.41
N VAL A 488 -32.92 -0.33 -5.44
CA VAL A 488 -33.05 -1.03 -4.16
C VAL A 488 -34.52 -1.23 -3.86
N ARG A 489 -34.91 -2.44 -3.41
CA ARG A 489 -36.28 -2.76 -3.04
C ARG A 489 -36.40 -3.49 -1.70
N TRP A 490 -37.46 -3.20 -0.96
CA TRP A 490 -37.86 -3.93 0.25
C TRP A 490 -38.95 -4.92 -0.14
N LEU A 491 -38.56 -6.16 -0.43
CA LEU A 491 -39.45 -7.21 -0.91
C LEU A 491 -40.17 -7.90 0.25
N LEU A 492 -41.50 -8.01 0.13
CA LEU A 492 -42.33 -8.81 1.02
C LEU A 492 -41.84 -10.26 1.03
N ALA A 493 -41.40 -10.73 2.19
CA ALA A 493 -40.77 -12.04 2.33
C ALA A 493 -41.77 -13.15 2.72
N SER A 494 -42.93 -12.79 3.27
CA SER A 494 -43.98 -13.75 3.64
C SER A 494 -45.38 -13.15 3.56
N SER A 495 -46.39 -14.02 3.58
CA SER A 495 -47.82 -13.65 3.66
C SER A 495 -48.32 -13.50 5.10
N ASN A 496 -47.41 -13.50 6.09
CA ASN A 496 -47.76 -13.39 7.50
C ASN A 496 -47.95 -11.93 7.91
N ALA A 497 -49.01 -11.67 8.66
CA ALA A 497 -49.24 -10.40 9.33
C ALA A 497 -48.54 -10.34 10.69
N VAL A 498 -48.32 -9.13 11.20
CA VAL A 498 -47.64 -8.90 12.49
C VAL A 498 -48.36 -9.61 13.65
N ASN A 499 -49.70 -9.63 13.64
CA ASN A 499 -50.53 -10.30 14.64
C ASN A 499 -50.59 -11.84 14.51
N GLY A 500 -49.86 -12.44 13.56
CA GLY A 500 -49.82 -13.89 13.32
C GLY A 500 -50.90 -14.44 12.40
N THR A 501 -51.76 -13.60 11.81
CA THR A 501 -52.72 -14.03 10.76
C THR A 501 -52.13 -13.87 9.36
N LEU A 502 -52.93 -14.10 8.31
CA LEU A 502 -52.58 -13.63 6.96
C LEU A 502 -52.71 -12.11 6.85
N ILE A 503 -51.96 -11.50 5.93
CA ILE A 503 -52.04 -10.07 5.61
C ILE A 503 -53.45 -9.74 5.11
N ALA A 504 -54.07 -8.71 5.70
CA ALA A 504 -55.39 -8.23 5.27
C ALA A 504 -55.28 -7.16 4.17
N THR A 505 -56.32 -6.98 3.37
CA THR A 505 -56.44 -5.92 2.35
C THR A 505 -56.20 -4.52 2.91
N THR A 506 -56.65 -4.28 4.14
CA THR A 506 -56.49 -3.01 4.88
C THR A 506 -55.19 -2.93 5.68
N GLY A 507 -54.39 -4.00 5.70
CA GLY A 507 -53.11 -4.04 6.38
C GLY A 507 -52.11 -3.09 5.73
N THR A 508 -51.51 -2.20 6.51
CA THR A 508 -50.56 -1.18 6.04
C THR A 508 -49.12 -1.54 6.37
N SER A 509 -48.20 -1.22 5.46
CA SER A 509 -46.77 -1.09 5.72
C SER A 509 -46.39 0.40 5.71
N ARG A 510 -45.36 0.76 6.48
CA ARG A 510 -44.81 2.11 6.59
C ARG A 510 -43.30 2.07 6.46
N LEU A 511 -42.75 2.97 5.65
CA LEU A 511 -41.30 3.15 5.45
C LEU A 511 -40.91 4.58 5.85
N ASP A 512 -39.80 4.71 6.54
CA ASP A 512 -39.28 5.99 7.05
C ASP A 512 -37.73 6.00 7.02
N ASP A 513 -37.12 7.18 7.08
CA ASP A 513 -35.67 7.40 7.18
C ASP A 513 -34.84 6.51 6.24
N VAL A 514 -35.21 6.48 4.95
CA VAL A 514 -34.40 5.80 3.94
C VAL A 514 -33.17 6.65 3.66
N VAL A 515 -31.98 6.17 4.02
CA VAL A 515 -30.72 6.87 3.83
C VAL A 515 -29.77 5.99 3.03
N VAL A 516 -29.23 6.54 1.94
CA VAL A 516 -28.16 5.90 1.17
C VAL A 516 -26.88 6.70 1.35
N THR A 517 -25.81 6.02 1.74
CA THR A 517 -24.47 6.60 1.88
C THR A 517 -23.49 5.88 0.96
N GLY A 518 -22.38 6.54 0.62
CA GLY A 518 -21.31 5.95 -0.19
C GLY A 518 -20.01 6.74 -0.09
N ILE A 519 -18.89 6.08 -0.31
CA ILE A 519 -17.53 6.63 -0.26
C ILE A 519 -17.12 7.11 -1.64
N LEU A 520 -16.53 8.30 -1.76
CA LEU A 520 -16.05 8.80 -3.05
C LEU A 520 -14.94 7.88 -3.60
N LEU A 521 -15.06 7.47 -4.86
CA LEU A 521 -14.02 6.72 -5.56
C LEU A 521 -12.78 7.60 -5.75
N ARG A 522 -11.61 7.07 -5.38
CA ARG A 522 -10.33 7.74 -5.63
C ARG A 522 -10.18 7.96 -7.14
N SER A 523 -9.87 9.19 -7.52
CA SER A 523 -9.59 9.57 -8.90
C SER A 523 -8.45 8.71 -9.47
N ALA A 524 -8.46 8.51 -10.79
CA ALA A 524 -7.41 7.74 -11.44
C ALA A 524 -6.03 8.36 -11.15
N PRO A 525 -5.02 7.54 -10.84
CA PRO A 525 -3.72 8.05 -10.46
C PRO A 525 -3.09 8.84 -11.60
N ASN A 526 -2.34 9.89 -11.27
CA ASN A 526 -1.64 10.70 -12.26
C ASN A 526 -0.35 10.00 -12.71
N VAL A 527 -0.50 8.98 -13.54
CA VAL A 527 0.61 8.24 -14.12
C VAL A 527 0.77 8.53 -15.61
N SER A 528 1.97 8.38 -16.15
CA SER A 528 2.24 8.49 -17.59
C SER A 528 3.12 7.35 -18.09
N ALA A 529 3.01 7.01 -19.37
CA ALA A 529 3.92 6.08 -20.00
C ALA A 529 5.26 6.77 -20.25
N ASP A 530 6.35 6.15 -19.82
CA ASP A 530 7.70 6.48 -20.24
C ASP A 530 8.18 5.39 -21.21
N ASP A 531 7.88 5.60 -22.50
CA ASP A 531 8.25 4.68 -23.56
C ASP A 531 9.78 4.59 -23.76
N LEU A 532 10.55 5.57 -23.29
CA LEU A 532 12.01 5.60 -23.40
C LEU A 532 12.65 4.68 -22.34
N ASN A 533 12.21 4.81 -21.08
CA ASN A 533 12.73 4.04 -19.95
C ASN A 533 11.95 2.76 -19.66
N LYS A 534 10.92 2.44 -20.47
CA LYS A 534 10.06 1.26 -20.33
C LYS A 534 9.43 1.17 -18.95
N ALA A 535 9.01 2.31 -18.43
CA ALA A 535 8.50 2.46 -17.08
C ALA A 535 7.18 3.24 -17.08
N VAL A 536 6.44 3.10 -15.98
CA VAL A 536 5.31 3.97 -15.68
C VAL A 536 5.80 5.06 -14.73
N THR A 537 5.77 6.32 -15.17
CA THR A 537 6.10 7.45 -14.29
C THR A 537 4.95 7.70 -13.33
N GLY A 538 5.25 7.92 -12.04
CA GLY A 538 4.27 8.27 -11.02
C GLY A 538 3.51 7.09 -10.40
N ILE A 539 3.89 5.85 -10.72
CA ILE A 539 3.38 4.66 -10.03
C ILE A 539 4.17 4.44 -8.73
N ASP A 540 3.49 4.04 -7.65
CA ASP A 540 4.08 3.77 -6.34
C ASP A 540 3.52 2.49 -5.70
N SER A 541 4.03 2.11 -4.52
CA SER A 541 3.66 0.86 -3.82
C SER A 541 2.21 0.82 -3.31
N THR A 542 1.51 1.95 -3.34
CA THR A 542 0.07 2.02 -3.03
C THR A 542 -0.81 1.73 -4.24
N MET A 543 -0.22 1.55 -5.42
CA MET A 543 -0.91 1.33 -6.68
C MET A 543 -0.76 -0.11 -7.19
N GLU A 544 -1.66 -0.48 -8.11
CA GLU A 544 -1.63 -1.73 -8.84
C GLU A 544 -1.80 -1.47 -10.33
N TYR A 545 -1.22 -2.35 -11.15
CA TYR A 545 -1.24 -2.25 -12.60
C TYR A 545 -1.80 -3.54 -13.23
N ASN A 546 -2.34 -3.42 -14.44
CA ASN A 546 -2.87 -4.52 -15.21
C ASN A 546 -2.43 -4.38 -16.66
N ILE A 547 -1.70 -5.39 -17.15
CA ILE A 547 -1.16 -5.41 -18.51
C ILE A 547 -2.10 -6.23 -19.38
N ASN A 548 -2.62 -5.63 -20.45
CA ASN A 548 -3.50 -6.29 -21.43
C ASN A 548 -4.70 -7.03 -20.81
N ASN A 549 -5.23 -6.52 -19.69
CA ASN A 549 -6.31 -7.13 -18.91
C ASN A 549 -6.00 -8.54 -18.34
N ALA A 550 -4.72 -8.90 -18.17
CA ALA A 550 -4.30 -10.18 -17.61
C ALA A 550 -4.57 -10.33 -16.09
N GLY A 551 -4.86 -9.24 -15.38
CA GLY A 551 -5.13 -9.21 -13.94
C GLY A 551 -4.39 -8.08 -13.24
N TRP A 552 -4.90 -7.64 -12.09
CA TRP A 552 -4.29 -6.57 -11.31
C TRP A 552 -3.16 -7.11 -10.44
N ILE A 553 -2.00 -6.45 -10.49
CA ILE A 553 -0.78 -6.78 -9.76
C ILE A 553 -0.34 -5.55 -8.96
N THR A 554 -0.13 -5.71 -7.65
CA THR A 554 0.39 -4.64 -6.80
C THR A 554 1.78 -4.22 -7.26
N TYR A 555 2.02 -2.92 -7.39
CA TYR A 555 3.32 -2.42 -7.79
C TYR A 555 4.36 -2.61 -6.68
N ASN A 556 5.52 -3.15 -7.06
CA ASN A 556 6.68 -3.31 -6.21
C ASN A 556 7.89 -2.72 -6.94
N SER A 557 8.52 -1.70 -6.35
CA SER A 557 9.69 -1.04 -6.93
C SER A 557 10.90 -1.97 -7.08
N ALA A 558 10.98 -3.03 -6.26
CA ALA A 558 12.04 -4.04 -6.38
C ALA A 558 11.85 -4.99 -7.58
N THR A 559 10.63 -5.09 -8.11
CA THR A 559 10.27 -5.99 -9.23
C THR A 559 9.27 -5.30 -10.16
N PRO A 560 9.70 -4.29 -10.95
CA PRO A 560 8.80 -3.56 -11.85
C PRO A 560 8.34 -4.43 -13.03
N PRO A 561 7.18 -4.12 -13.65
CA PRO A 561 6.71 -4.83 -14.84
C PRO A 561 7.65 -4.68 -16.04
N ASP A 562 7.81 -5.76 -16.80
CA ASP A 562 8.49 -5.74 -18.10
C ASP A 562 7.55 -5.15 -19.16
N LEU A 563 7.93 -4.00 -19.72
CA LEU A 563 7.15 -3.23 -20.71
C LEU A 563 7.86 -3.14 -22.07
N ASN A 564 8.71 -4.10 -22.41
CA ASN A 564 9.48 -4.16 -23.65
C ASN A 564 8.68 -4.55 -24.92
N GLY A 565 7.45 -4.05 -25.08
CA GLY A 565 6.57 -4.43 -26.18
C GLY A 565 5.33 -3.54 -26.33
N ASN A 566 4.42 -3.93 -27.23
CA ASN A 566 3.13 -3.27 -27.38
C ASN A 566 2.21 -3.70 -26.24
N TYR A 567 2.01 -2.82 -25.26
CA TYR A 567 1.21 -3.12 -24.07
C TYR A 567 0.20 -2.01 -23.79
N SER A 568 -1.02 -2.41 -23.44
CA SER A 568 -1.99 -1.53 -22.79
C SER A 568 -1.88 -1.77 -21.29
N VAL A 569 -1.38 -0.79 -20.55
CA VAL A 569 -1.17 -0.88 -19.10
C VAL A 569 -2.19 0.00 -18.39
N GLN A 570 -3.08 -0.61 -17.63
CA GLN A 570 -3.99 0.13 -16.75
C GLN A 570 -3.36 0.26 -15.36
N VAL A 571 -3.52 1.41 -14.71
CA VAL A 571 -2.97 1.67 -13.37
C VAL A 571 -4.03 2.32 -12.50
N ARG A 572 -4.17 1.85 -11.27
CA ARG A 572 -5.08 2.43 -10.26
C ARG A 572 -4.48 2.36 -8.87
N VAL A 573 -5.02 3.12 -7.93
CA VAL A 573 -4.69 2.98 -6.51
C VAL A 573 -5.26 1.65 -6.01
N SER A 574 -4.44 0.83 -5.34
CA SER A 574 -4.81 -0.49 -4.83
C SER A 574 -5.92 -0.40 -3.79
N ALA A 575 -6.68 -1.48 -3.65
CA ALA A 575 -7.63 -1.62 -2.55
C ALA A 575 -6.89 -1.64 -1.20
N MET A 576 -7.44 -0.96 -0.19
CA MET A 576 -6.95 -0.97 1.19
C MET A 576 -8.05 -1.47 2.12
N GLY A 577 -7.96 -2.73 2.56
CA GLY A 577 -9.00 -3.37 3.37
C GLY A 577 -10.33 -3.47 2.60
N ASP A 578 -11.40 -2.94 3.18
CA ASP A 578 -12.75 -2.92 2.56
C ASP A 578 -12.95 -1.76 1.56
N VAL A 579 -11.97 -0.85 1.42
CA VAL A 579 -11.98 0.24 0.44
C VAL A 579 -11.50 -0.30 -0.90
N LEU A 580 -12.40 -0.36 -1.88
CA LEU A 580 -12.08 -0.84 -3.22
C LEU A 580 -11.09 0.07 -3.95
N ALA A 581 -10.36 -0.54 -4.90
CA ALA A 581 -9.39 0.14 -5.75
C ALA A 581 -10.01 1.32 -6.52
N GLY A 582 -9.20 2.35 -6.77
CA GLY A 582 -9.62 3.58 -7.44
C GLY A 582 -9.97 3.41 -8.92
N LEU A 583 -10.35 4.50 -9.59
CA LEU A 583 -10.48 4.50 -11.05
C LEU A 583 -9.12 4.20 -11.70
N SER A 584 -9.10 3.55 -12.87
CA SER A 584 -7.86 3.25 -13.59
C SER A 584 -7.55 4.25 -14.70
N LYS A 585 -6.26 4.57 -14.87
CA LYS A 585 -5.73 5.28 -16.03
C LYS A 585 -5.13 4.26 -16.98
N THR A 586 -5.48 4.33 -18.26
CA THR A 586 -4.90 3.47 -19.30
C THR A 586 -3.72 4.17 -19.96
N LEU A 587 -2.60 3.47 -20.06
CA LEU A 587 -1.35 3.88 -20.70
C LEU A 587 -1.10 2.93 -21.87
N THR A 588 -0.56 3.47 -22.96
CA THR A 588 -0.18 2.69 -24.13
C THR A 588 1.33 2.73 -24.26
N PHE A 589 1.93 1.56 -24.31
CA PHE A 589 3.34 1.38 -24.61
C PHE A 589 3.47 0.87 -26.04
N THR A 590 4.38 1.47 -26.78
CA THR A 590 4.66 1.10 -28.17
C THR A 590 6.03 0.45 -28.29
N ALA A 591 6.12 -0.62 -29.08
CA ALA A 591 7.40 -1.15 -29.53
C ALA A 591 8.08 -0.06 -30.36
N ASN A 592 9.28 0.38 -29.95
CA ASN A 592 10.05 1.34 -30.71
C ASN A 592 10.28 0.79 -32.13
N ALA A 593 10.16 1.64 -33.15
CA ALA A 593 10.58 1.29 -34.50
C ALA A 593 12.04 0.80 -34.45
N GLN A 594 12.29 -0.41 -34.93
CA GLN A 594 13.63 -0.99 -34.90
C GLN A 594 14.63 -0.06 -35.60
N SER A 595 15.69 0.31 -34.88
CA SER A 595 16.86 0.96 -35.46
C SER A 595 17.43 0.05 -36.57
N PRO A 596 17.81 0.59 -37.75
CA PRO A 596 18.38 -0.20 -38.84
C PRO A 596 19.57 -1.05 -38.37
N ALA A 597 19.64 -2.30 -38.85
CA ALA A 597 20.78 -3.17 -38.61
C ALA A 597 22.09 -2.54 -39.11
N ALA A 598 23.22 -2.95 -38.54
CA ALA A 598 24.52 -2.43 -38.92
C ALA A 598 24.77 -2.62 -40.44
N PRO A 599 25.24 -1.58 -41.16
CA PRO A 599 25.42 -1.66 -42.60
C PRO A 599 26.54 -2.64 -42.95
N ASN A 600 26.34 -3.40 -44.03
CA ASN A 600 27.36 -4.32 -44.53
C ASN A 600 28.43 -3.55 -45.33
N VAL A 601 29.39 -2.96 -44.62
CA VAL A 601 30.54 -2.24 -45.18
C VAL A 601 31.84 -2.96 -44.83
N THR A 602 32.85 -2.82 -45.69
CA THR A 602 34.19 -3.39 -45.47
C THR A 602 35.28 -2.37 -45.74
N ALA A 603 36.43 -2.53 -45.10
CA ALA A 603 37.61 -1.69 -45.33
C ALA A 603 38.41 -2.21 -46.54
N ASP A 604 38.76 -1.32 -47.45
CA ASP A 604 39.85 -1.53 -48.42
C ASP A 604 41.07 -0.73 -47.94
N ASP A 605 41.85 -1.38 -47.08
CA ASP A 605 43.00 -0.78 -46.39
C ASP A 605 44.17 -0.47 -47.36
N VAL A 606 44.23 -1.14 -48.51
CA VAL A 606 45.27 -0.88 -49.51
C VAL A 606 45.01 0.44 -50.24
N ASN A 607 43.74 0.76 -50.50
CA ASN A 607 43.34 1.96 -51.22
C ASN A 607 42.81 3.08 -50.30
N ASN A 608 42.81 2.87 -48.97
CA ASN A 608 42.28 3.80 -47.97
C ASN A 608 40.82 4.22 -48.25
N VAL A 609 39.95 3.28 -48.64
CA VAL A 609 38.53 3.55 -48.92
C VAL A 609 37.60 2.57 -48.21
N ILE A 610 36.36 3.00 -47.96
CA ILE A 610 35.30 2.16 -47.39
C ILE A 610 34.45 1.61 -48.53
N LEU A 611 34.33 0.30 -48.63
CA LEU A 611 33.49 -0.38 -49.62
C LEU A 611 32.08 -0.58 -49.04
N GLY A 612 31.06 -0.28 -49.84
CA GLY A 612 29.65 -0.47 -49.48
C GLY A 612 28.97 0.70 -48.74
N ILE A 613 29.70 1.80 -48.50
CA ILE A 613 29.13 3.02 -47.91
C ILE A 613 28.39 3.86 -48.97
N ASP A 614 27.25 4.46 -48.62
CA ASP A 614 26.45 5.31 -49.51
C ASP A 614 25.91 6.57 -48.80
N ALA A 615 25.17 7.43 -49.53
CA ALA A 615 24.67 8.72 -49.03
C ALA A 615 23.57 8.61 -47.96
N THR A 616 23.04 7.40 -47.69
CA THR A 616 22.11 7.13 -46.59
C THR A 616 22.85 6.84 -45.28
N MET A 617 24.17 6.68 -45.33
CA MET A 617 25.02 6.36 -44.19
C MET A 617 25.83 7.56 -43.70
N GLU A 618 26.28 7.47 -42.45
CA GLU A 618 27.23 8.38 -41.83
C GLU A 618 28.39 7.60 -41.22
N TYR A 619 29.55 8.24 -41.13
CA TYR A 619 30.77 7.66 -40.58
C TYR A 619 31.36 8.54 -39.48
N SER A 620 32.07 7.92 -38.55
CA SER A 620 32.85 8.58 -37.50
C SER A 620 34.26 8.00 -37.51
N ILE A 621 35.27 8.86 -37.52
CA ILE A 621 36.69 8.48 -37.51
C ILE A 621 37.24 8.74 -36.12
N ASP A 622 37.90 7.74 -35.53
CA ASP A 622 38.56 7.80 -34.22
C ASP A 622 37.65 8.33 -33.11
N SER A 623 36.38 7.91 -33.13
CA SER A 623 35.32 8.35 -32.21
C SER A 623 34.96 9.84 -32.30
N GLY A 624 35.25 10.48 -33.43
CA GLY A 624 34.86 11.86 -33.73
C GLY A 624 33.36 12.04 -34.03
N ILE A 625 32.99 13.24 -34.47
CA ILE A 625 31.60 13.59 -34.83
C ILE A 625 31.16 12.73 -36.03
N TRP A 626 29.90 12.28 -36.02
CA TRP A 626 29.30 11.56 -37.14
C TRP A 626 29.07 12.49 -38.33
N VAL A 627 29.61 12.12 -39.50
CA VAL A 627 29.54 12.88 -40.74
C VAL A 627 28.79 12.07 -41.79
N THR A 628 27.77 12.66 -42.42
CA THR A 628 27.06 12.01 -43.54
C THR A 628 28.01 11.78 -44.71
N TYR A 629 28.00 10.57 -45.28
CA TYR A 629 28.88 10.23 -46.39
C TYR A 629 28.50 10.99 -47.67
N ASN A 630 29.50 11.57 -48.32
CA ASN A 630 29.40 12.24 -49.61
C ASN A 630 30.62 11.85 -50.46
N ALA A 631 30.38 11.20 -51.60
CA ALA A 631 31.44 10.72 -52.49
C ALA A 631 32.32 11.85 -53.06
N SER A 632 31.84 13.09 -53.10
CA SER A 632 32.63 14.26 -53.54
C SER A 632 33.56 14.84 -52.44
N SER A 633 33.41 14.36 -51.20
CA SER A 633 34.19 14.77 -50.03
C SER A 633 34.46 13.55 -49.13
N ALA A 634 35.06 12.51 -49.72
CA ALA A 634 35.40 11.29 -49.00
C ALA A 634 36.45 11.58 -47.90
N PRO A 635 36.39 10.90 -46.75
CA PRO A 635 37.36 11.09 -45.69
C PRO A 635 38.76 10.66 -46.13
N ASP A 636 39.78 11.35 -45.62
CA ASP A 636 41.15 10.85 -45.68
C ASP A 636 41.31 9.74 -44.63
N LEU A 637 41.56 8.52 -45.12
CA LEU A 637 41.76 7.33 -44.28
C LEU A 637 43.20 6.84 -44.35
N SER A 638 44.14 7.68 -44.81
CA SER A 638 45.55 7.32 -44.85
C SER A 638 46.17 7.36 -43.44
N GLY A 639 46.55 6.19 -42.93
CA GLY A 639 47.13 6.04 -41.60
C GLY A 639 46.34 5.08 -40.71
N ASN A 640 46.60 5.11 -39.40
CA ASN A 640 45.86 4.28 -38.45
C ASN A 640 44.56 4.98 -38.07
N HIS A 641 43.43 4.45 -38.54
CA HIS A 641 42.12 4.98 -38.21
C HIS A 641 41.14 3.87 -37.83
N THR A 642 40.32 4.11 -36.80
CA THR A 642 39.13 3.32 -36.52
C THR A 642 37.91 4.07 -37.04
N VAL A 643 37.23 3.51 -38.03
CA VAL A 643 36.09 4.15 -38.67
C VAL A 643 34.82 3.37 -38.35
N GLN A 644 33.85 4.01 -37.71
CA GLN A 644 32.52 3.45 -37.49
C GLN A 644 31.57 3.96 -38.57
N VAL A 645 30.72 3.08 -39.13
CA VAL A 645 29.74 3.44 -40.16
C VAL A 645 28.35 2.95 -39.76
N ARG A 646 27.32 3.79 -39.87
CA ARG A 646 25.92 3.44 -39.59
C ARG A 646 24.96 4.12 -40.56
N VAL A 647 23.73 3.62 -40.66
CA VAL A 647 22.65 4.31 -41.38
C VAL A 647 22.24 5.57 -40.59
N LYS A 648 22.18 6.73 -41.25
CA LYS A 648 21.87 8.01 -40.58
C LYS A 648 20.41 8.09 -40.16
N ALA A 649 20.12 8.86 -39.11
CA ALA A 649 18.74 9.08 -38.66
C ALA A 649 17.89 9.75 -39.76
N ASN A 650 16.61 9.36 -39.89
CA ASN A 650 15.67 9.96 -40.84
C ASN A 650 14.33 10.28 -40.16
N GLY A 651 14.25 11.47 -39.55
CA GLY A 651 13.04 11.93 -38.85
C GLY A 651 12.74 11.07 -37.61
N ALA A 652 11.67 10.28 -37.65
CA ALA A 652 11.20 9.47 -36.52
C ALA A 652 11.98 8.16 -36.29
N VAL A 653 12.93 7.79 -37.17
CA VAL A 653 13.76 6.58 -37.05
C VAL A 653 15.16 6.95 -36.55
N PRO A 654 15.57 6.50 -35.35
CA PRO A 654 16.92 6.73 -34.82
C PRO A 654 18.02 6.12 -35.70
N ALA A 655 19.25 6.64 -35.59
CA ALA A 655 20.39 6.11 -36.32
C ALA A 655 20.62 4.60 -36.03
N GLY A 656 21.13 3.89 -37.05
CA GLY A 656 21.37 2.44 -37.03
C GLY A 656 22.47 1.98 -36.07
N GLN A 657 22.60 0.67 -35.87
CA GLN A 657 23.81 0.09 -35.29
C GLN A 657 25.04 0.37 -36.19
N SER A 658 26.24 0.45 -35.62
CA SER A 658 27.46 0.77 -36.37
C SER A 658 28.34 -0.45 -36.67
N THR A 659 28.91 -0.50 -37.86
CA THR A 659 29.99 -1.42 -38.25
C THR A 659 31.33 -0.72 -38.06
N THR A 660 32.26 -1.35 -37.35
CA THR A 660 33.61 -0.81 -37.11
C THR A 660 34.60 -1.36 -38.15
N LEU A 661 35.36 -0.46 -38.77
CA LEU A 661 36.38 -0.71 -39.77
C LEU A 661 37.73 -0.20 -39.25
N THR A 662 38.82 -0.86 -39.64
CA THR A 662 40.17 -0.47 -39.23
C THR A 662 41.02 -0.23 -40.48
N PHE A 663 41.73 0.90 -40.51
CA PHE A 663 42.73 1.24 -41.51
C PHE A 663 44.10 1.31 -40.85
N THR A 664 45.16 0.89 -41.55
CA THR A 664 46.52 0.82 -40.99
C THR A 664 47.58 1.53 -41.85
N ALA A 665 48.52 2.20 -41.17
CA ALA A 665 49.70 2.80 -41.79
C ALA A 665 50.68 1.70 -42.23
N ASN A 666 51.09 1.71 -43.49
CA ASN A 666 52.11 0.80 -44.02
C ASN A 666 53.49 1.07 -43.38
N GLY A 667 53.77 0.38 -42.27
CA GLY A 667 55.05 0.33 -41.56
C GLY A 667 54.87 -0.21 -40.14
N GLN A 668 55.36 -1.44 -39.87
CA GLN A 668 55.10 -2.12 -38.58
C GLN A 668 55.70 -1.37 -37.39
N SER A 669 54.82 -1.05 -36.42
CA SER A 669 55.12 -0.40 -35.15
C SER A 669 55.78 -1.38 -34.14
N PRO A 670 56.74 -0.94 -33.31
CA PRO A 670 57.37 -1.79 -32.30
C PRO A 670 56.36 -2.41 -31.32
N ALA A 671 56.58 -3.68 -30.94
CA ALA A 671 55.78 -4.37 -29.94
C ALA A 671 55.81 -3.66 -28.57
N ALA A 672 54.79 -3.90 -27.74
CA ALA A 672 54.68 -3.27 -26.43
C ALA A 672 55.89 -3.59 -25.53
N PRO A 673 56.45 -2.60 -24.82
CA PRO A 673 57.62 -2.82 -23.99
C PRO A 673 57.29 -3.69 -22.77
N ASN A 674 58.19 -4.60 -22.40
CA ASN A 674 58.03 -5.43 -21.19
C ASN A 674 58.43 -4.62 -19.95
N VAL A 675 57.47 -3.89 -19.39
CA VAL A 675 57.60 -3.10 -18.16
C VAL A 675 56.59 -3.58 -17.12
N THR A 676 56.91 -3.43 -15.84
CA THR A 676 56.04 -3.82 -14.73
C THR A 676 55.93 -2.69 -13.70
N ALA A 677 54.80 -2.60 -13.00
CA ALA A 677 54.64 -1.68 -11.87
C ALA A 677 55.36 -2.24 -10.63
N ASP A 678 56.05 -1.37 -9.90
CA ASP A 678 56.48 -1.61 -8.53
C ASP A 678 55.76 -0.60 -7.63
N ASP A 679 54.56 -1.00 -7.18
CA ASP A 679 53.66 -0.20 -6.32
C ASP A 679 54.28 0.13 -4.96
N VAL A 680 55.26 -0.67 -4.48
CA VAL A 680 55.91 -0.43 -3.19
C VAL A 680 56.85 0.77 -3.26
N ASN A 681 57.58 0.89 -4.36
CA ASN A 681 58.55 1.96 -4.57
C ASN A 681 58.01 3.12 -5.44
N ASN A 682 56.75 3.05 -5.89
CA ASN A 682 56.10 3.99 -6.82
C ASN A 682 56.93 4.24 -8.10
N ILE A 683 57.50 3.18 -8.67
CA ILE A 683 58.32 3.25 -9.90
C ILE A 683 57.85 2.27 -10.96
N ILE A 684 58.19 2.55 -12.21
CA ILE A 684 58.01 1.62 -13.33
C ILE A 684 59.31 0.86 -13.53
N VAL A 685 59.28 -0.46 -13.35
CA VAL A 685 60.44 -1.33 -13.55
C VAL A 685 60.58 -1.64 -15.04
N GLY A 686 61.76 -1.39 -15.60
CA GLY A 686 62.10 -1.69 -17.00
C GLY A 686 61.93 -0.53 -17.99
N ILE A 687 61.40 0.63 -17.57
CA ILE A 687 61.32 1.81 -18.42
C ILE A 687 62.69 2.47 -18.63
N ASN A 688 62.94 3.02 -19.83
CA ASN A 688 64.21 3.68 -20.16
C ASN A 688 64.01 4.86 -21.13
N SER A 689 65.10 5.55 -21.50
CA SER A 689 65.06 6.81 -22.26
C SER A 689 64.58 6.71 -23.71
N THR A 690 64.40 5.50 -24.25
CA THR A 690 63.75 5.27 -25.56
C THR A 690 62.23 5.15 -25.45
N MET A 691 61.68 5.18 -24.24
CA MET A 691 60.25 5.04 -23.96
C MET A 691 59.62 6.35 -23.50
N GLU A 692 58.31 6.42 -23.63
CA GLU A 692 57.45 7.50 -23.12
C GLU A 692 56.28 6.90 -22.35
N TYR A 693 55.73 7.69 -21.43
CA TYR A 693 54.62 7.28 -20.56
C TYR A 693 53.50 8.31 -20.57
N SER A 694 52.27 7.88 -20.26
CA SER A 694 51.09 8.71 -20.07
C SER A 694 50.40 8.29 -18.78
N ILE A 695 50.04 9.26 -17.94
CA ILE A 695 49.40 9.05 -16.64
C ILE A 695 47.95 9.54 -16.75
N ASP A 696 46.99 8.70 -16.38
CA ASP A 696 45.54 8.98 -16.35
C ASP A 696 44.99 9.57 -17.65
N GLY A 697 45.50 9.08 -18.78
CA GLY A 697 45.11 9.54 -20.12
C GLY A 697 45.65 10.92 -20.50
N GLY A 698 46.61 11.46 -19.73
CA GLY A 698 47.33 12.70 -20.03
C GLY A 698 48.28 12.60 -21.23
N ALA A 699 48.95 13.71 -21.56
CA ALA A 699 49.88 13.75 -22.69
C ALA A 699 51.09 12.81 -22.50
N TRP A 700 51.53 12.19 -23.61
CA TRP A 700 52.71 11.32 -23.62
C TRP A 700 53.99 12.11 -23.34
N THR A 701 54.75 11.66 -22.35
CA THR A 701 55.97 12.31 -21.86
C THR A 701 57.14 11.35 -21.96
N ALA A 702 58.24 11.77 -22.59
CA ALA A 702 59.45 10.94 -22.71
C ALA A 702 60.07 10.67 -21.33
N TYR A 703 60.47 9.43 -21.06
CA TYR A 703 61.03 9.06 -19.77
C TYR A 703 62.44 9.64 -19.56
N ASN A 704 62.64 10.32 -18.44
CA ASN A 704 63.91 10.88 -18.00
C ASN A 704 64.17 10.47 -16.54
N ALA A 705 65.23 9.70 -16.30
CA ALA A 705 65.56 9.20 -14.96
C ALA A 705 65.89 10.31 -13.95
N SER A 706 66.29 11.51 -14.40
CA SER A 706 66.53 12.66 -13.52
C SER A 706 65.26 13.46 -13.20
N ALA A 707 64.14 13.14 -13.84
CA ALA A 707 62.83 13.78 -13.67
C ALA A 707 61.72 12.71 -13.82
N ALA A 708 61.78 11.68 -12.98
CA ALA A 708 60.82 10.58 -12.99
C ALA A 708 59.42 11.06 -12.55
N PRO A 709 58.33 10.47 -13.09
CA PRO A 709 56.97 10.84 -12.69
C PRO A 709 56.70 10.50 -11.23
N ASP A 710 55.90 11.33 -10.56
CA ASP A 710 55.28 10.97 -9.28
C ASP A 710 54.12 10.02 -9.56
N LEU A 711 54.26 8.79 -9.08
CA LEU A 711 53.26 7.73 -9.24
C LEU A 711 52.63 7.35 -7.90
N SER A 712 52.70 8.23 -6.89
CA SER A 712 52.07 8.01 -5.61
C SER A 712 50.55 8.21 -5.68
N GLY A 713 49.77 7.15 -5.43
CA GLY A 713 48.30 7.18 -5.47
C GLY A 713 47.71 6.23 -6.50
N SER A 714 46.43 6.40 -6.83
CA SER A 714 45.77 5.57 -7.86
C SER A 714 46.03 6.18 -9.22
N HIS A 715 46.82 5.50 -10.05
CA HIS A 715 47.14 5.97 -11.39
C HIS A 715 47.06 4.83 -12.40
N SER A 716 46.51 5.15 -13.57
CA SER A 716 46.62 4.33 -14.76
C SER A 716 47.74 4.85 -15.63
N VAL A 717 48.80 4.07 -15.82
CA VAL A 717 50.01 4.51 -16.51
C VAL A 717 50.26 3.64 -17.74
N GLN A 718 50.21 4.25 -18.92
CA GLN A 718 50.56 3.57 -20.16
C GLN A 718 52.00 3.86 -20.55
N VAL A 719 52.75 2.87 -21.01
CA VAL A 719 54.16 2.99 -21.41
C VAL A 719 54.39 2.40 -22.79
N ARG A 720 55.06 3.12 -23.68
CA ARG A 720 55.41 2.63 -25.03
C ARG A 720 56.79 3.10 -25.47
N VAL A 721 57.34 2.47 -26.50
CA VAL A 721 58.56 2.99 -27.18
C VAL A 721 58.18 4.25 -27.95
N LYS A 722 58.91 5.35 -27.73
CA LYS A 722 58.60 6.65 -28.36
C LYS A 722 58.88 6.63 -29.86
N ALA A 723 58.15 7.43 -30.63
CA ALA A 723 58.36 7.54 -32.06
C ALA A 723 59.77 8.08 -32.38
N ASN A 724 60.40 7.56 -33.43
CA ASN A 724 61.72 8.02 -33.89
C ASN A 724 61.69 8.45 -35.37
N GLY A 725 60.81 9.43 -35.67
CA GLY A 725 60.69 10.07 -36.98
C GLY A 725 60.12 9.17 -38.10
N ALA A 726 60.83 8.10 -38.45
CA ALA A 726 60.46 7.16 -39.51
C ALA A 726 59.65 5.94 -39.01
N ILE A 727 59.59 5.71 -37.70
CA ILE A 727 58.85 4.60 -37.07
C ILE A 727 57.85 5.21 -36.07
N PRO A 728 56.54 4.95 -36.23
CA PRO A 728 55.51 5.38 -35.28
C PRO A 728 55.77 4.83 -33.88
N ALA A 729 55.22 5.48 -32.85
CA ALA A 729 55.32 4.98 -31.47
C ALA A 729 54.75 3.55 -31.36
N GLY A 730 55.38 2.75 -30.50
CA GLY A 730 55.05 1.34 -30.28
C GLY A 730 53.66 1.12 -29.68
N GLN A 731 53.22 -0.14 -29.60
CA GLN A 731 52.10 -0.50 -28.74
C GLN A 731 52.42 -0.18 -27.26
N SER A 732 51.40 0.10 -26.45
CA SER A 732 51.58 0.47 -25.04
C SER A 732 51.27 -0.67 -24.09
N THR A 733 52.07 -0.79 -23.02
CA THR A 733 51.77 -1.62 -21.85
C THR A 733 51.06 -0.77 -20.80
N LEU A 734 49.89 -1.23 -20.33
CA LEU A 734 49.14 -0.57 -19.25
C LEU A 734 49.60 -1.10 -17.89
N LEU A 735 49.99 -0.19 -17.00
CA LEU A 735 50.35 -0.42 -15.62
C LEU A 735 49.30 0.24 -14.73
N ILE A 736 48.87 -0.44 -13.68
CA ILE A 736 47.93 0.10 -12.70
C ILE A 736 48.70 0.24 -11.39
N PHE A 737 48.87 1.48 -10.95
CA PHE A 737 49.34 1.81 -9.62
C PHE A 737 48.11 1.99 -8.74
N THR A 738 48.03 1.19 -7.67
CA THR A 738 46.98 1.35 -6.67
C THR A 738 47.49 2.16 -5.49
N PRO A 739 46.65 2.97 -4.82
CA PRO A 739 47.07 3.60 -3.58
C PRO A 739 47.40 2.48 -2.60
N ASN A 740 48.59 2.53 -2.01
CA ASN A 740 48.87 1.74 -0.81
C ASN A 740 47.71 1.96 0.17
N GLU A 741 47.03 0.89 0.58
CA GLU A 741 45.90 0.98 1.49
C GLU A 741 46.30 1.84 2.68
N ILE A 742 45.53 2.89 2.95
CA ILE A 742 45.69 3.65 4.19
C ILE A 742 45.05 2.81 5.27
N ALA A 743 45.85 1.86 5.77
CA ALA A 743 45.43 0.93 6.80
C ALA A 743 44.93 1.68 8.02
N VAL A 744 43.90 1.13 8.68
CA VAL A 744 43.49 1.63 9.97
C VAL A 744 44.66 1.48 10.94
N THR A 745 45.19 2.61 11.39
CA THR A 745 46.30 2.66 12.36
C THR A 745 45.77 2.63 13.79
N GLY A 746 44.54 3.08 14.03
CA GLY A 746 43.89 3.02 15.34
C GLY A 746 42.37 3.18 15.30
N VAL A 747 41.71 2.61 16.31
CA VAL A 747 40.31 2.89 16.66
C VAL A 747 40.34 3.45 18.08
N THR A 748 39.59 4.51 18.34
CA THR A 748 39.42 5.05 19.71
C THR A 748 37.94 5.15 20.04
N LEU A 749 37.59 4.83 21.29
CA LEU A 749 36.23 4.95 21.82
C LEU A 749 36.14 6.12 22.78
N THR A 750 35.00 6.83 22.75
CA THR A 750 34.68 7.86 23.73
C THR A 750 33.20 7.76 24.11
N PRO A 751 32.85 7.56 25.40
CA PRO A 751 33.74 7.35 26.54
C PRO A 751 34.34 5.93 26.61
N THR A 752 35.49 5.77 27.28
CA THR A 752 36.17 4.47 27.51
C THR A 752 35.66 3.72 28.74
N THR A 753 34.86 4.37 29.58
CA THR A 753 34.15 3.75 30.70
C THR A 753 32.75 4.33 30.81
N ILE A 754 31.77 3.49 31.12
CA ILE A 754 30.37 3.86 31.30
C ILE A 754 29.87 3.18 32.56
N ALA A 755 29.19 3.92 33.43
CA ALA A 755 28.40 3.33 34.49
C ALA A 755 26.91 3.52 34.19
N LEU A 756 26.14 2.44 34.23
CA LEU A 756 24.69 2.42 34.00
C LEU A 756 23.97 1.77 35.19
N ILE A 757 22.66 1.97 35.25
CA ILE A 757 21.75 1.15 36.04
C ILE A 757 20.99 0.24 35.08
N VAL A 758 20.43 -0.88 35.57
CA VAL A 758 19.59 -1.75 34.75
C VAL A 758 18.49 -0.94 34.04
N GLY A 759 18.39 -1.05 32.71
CA GLY A 759 17.49 -0.27 31.86
C GLY A 759 18.05 1.05 31.31
N GLY A 760 19.18 1.54 31.83
CA GLY A 760 19.85 2.74 31.31
C GLY A 760 20.47 2.52 29.93
N THR A 761 20.63 3.60 29.15
CA THR A 761 21.27 3.56 27.83
C THR A 761 22.31 4.65 27.69
N GLN A 762 23.37 4.40 26.92
CA GLN A 762 24.41 5.38 26.59
C GLN A 762 25.01 5.06 25.23
N THR A 763 25.27 6.07 24.40
CA THR A 763 25.98 5.87 23.12
C THR A 763 27.49 6.05 23.28
N ILE A 764 28.27 5.17 22.66
CA ILE A 764 29.73 5.27 22.53
C ILE A 764 30.06 5.71 21.11
N LEU A 765 30.91 6.73 20.97
CA LEU A 765 31.45 7.14 19.68
C LEU A 765 32.75 6.38 19.38
N ALA A 766 32.86 5.81 18.17
CA ALA A 766 34.09 5.23 17.65
C ALA A 766 34.70 6.16 16.58
N THR A 767 36.00 6.44 16.69
CA THR A 767 36.75 7.22 15.68
C THR A 767 37.89 6.39 15.11
N VAL A 768 38.01 6.36 13.78
CA VAL A 768 39.02 5.62 13.01
C VAL A 768 40.16 6.56 12.62
N ALA A 769 41.42 6.13 12.82
CA ALA A 769 42.62 6.87 12.45
C ALA A 769 43.47 6.09 11.43
N PRO A 770 44.03 6.76 10.40
CA PRO A 770 43.79 8.16 10.06
C PRO A 770 42.36 8.38 9.50
N VAL A 771 41.87 9.63 9.53
CA VAL A 771 40.50 9.97 9.11
C VAL A 771 40.20 9.63 7.64
N ASN A 772 41.25 9.46 6.84
CA ASN A 772 41.18 9.03 5.44
C ASN A 772 41.52 7.55 5.24
N ALA A 773 41.44 6.72 6.29
CA ALA A 773 41.59 5.27 6.16
C ALA A 773 40.58 4.74 5.12
N THR A 774 41.05 3.83 4.27
CA THR A 774 40.27 3.36 3.11
C THR A 774 39.02 2.56 3.52
N ASN A 775 39.02 1.96 4.71
CA ASN A 775 37.87 1.25 5.30
C ASN A 775 37.60 1.75 6.72
N GLN A 776 36.51 2.49 6.91
CA GLN A 776 36.13 3.08 8.22
C GLN A 776 34.98 2.35 8.93
N ALA A 777 34.53 1.19 8.41
CA ALA A 777 33.43 0.46 9.04
C ALA A 777 33.84 -0.12 10.41
N ILE A 778 32.92 -0.01 11.38
CA ILE A 778 33.09 -0.48 12.75
C ILE A 778 32.10 -1.60 13.05
N ILE A 779 32.60 -2.67 13.67
CA ILE A 779 31.83 -3.81 14.18
C ILE A 779 31.78 -3.71 15.70
N TRP A 780 30.56 -3.66 16.25
CA TRP A 780 30.31 -3.57 17.68
C TRP A 780 30.01 -4.95 18.29
N THR A 781 30.57 -5.22 19.46
CA THR A 781 30.31 -6.46 20.21
C THR A 781 30.30 -6.20 21.71
N SER A 782 29.53 -7.00 22.45
CA SER A 782 29.56 -7.03 23.91
C SER A 782 30.04 -8.39 24.38
N ASN A 783 30.91 -8.41 25.40
CA ASN A 783 31.34 -9.68 26.00
C ASN A 783 30.28 -10.30 26.93
N ASN A 784 29.23 -9.56 27.32
CA ASN A 784 28.21 -10.02 28.26
C ASN A 784 26.84 -9.37 27.98
N LEU A 785 26.05 -10.00 27.12
CA LEU A 785 24.72 -9.52 26.71
C LEU A 785 23.68 -9.52 27.84
N ASN A 786 23.90 -10.26 28.92
CA ASN A 786 23.03 -10.25 30.11
C ASN A 786 23.27 -9.01 30.99
N VAL A 787 24.38 -8.31 30.79
CA VAL A 787 24.74 -7.09 31.52
C VAL A 787 24.55 -5.86 30.65
N ALA A 788 25.09 -5.84 29.42
CA ALA A 788 24.87 -4.75 28.47
C ALA A 788 24.91 -5.22 27.01
N THR A 789 24.01 -4.70 26.19
CA THR A 789 23.97 -4.91 24.73
C THR A 789 24.39 -3.64 24.00
N VAL A 790 24.88 -3.74 22.77
CA VAL A 790 25.23 -2.59 21.91
C VAL A 790 24.63 -2.79 20.51
N ASP A 791 24.10 -1.75 19.89
CA ASP A 791 23.60 -1.80 18.51
C ASP A 791 24.66 -1.40 17.47
N ASN A 792 24.31 -1.44 16.19
CA ASN A 792 25.22 -1.13 15.08
C ASN A 792 25.69 0.34 15.08
N ASN A 793 25.04 1.20 15.85
CA ASN A 793 25.33 2.63 15.96
C ASN A 793 26.11 2.96 17.24
N GLY A 794 26.52 1.95 18.02
CA GLY A 794 27.27 2.15 19.27
C GLY A 794 26.40 2.50 20.48
N LYS A 795 25.07 2.35 20.41
CA LYS A 795 24.17 2.59 21.55
C LYS A 795 24.16 1.38 22.47
N VAL A 796 24.65 1.57 23.69
CA VAL A 796 24.69 0.58 24.76
C VAL A 796 23.40 0.63 25.57
N THR A 797 22.83 -0.53 25.89
CA THR A 797 21.67 -0.71 26.77
C THR A 797 22.03 -1.65 27.91
N ALA A 798 21.81 -1.22 29.16
CA ALA A 798 22.05 -2.03 30.34
C ALA A 798 20.88 -3.01 30.58
N VAL A 799 21.21 -4.31 30.64
CA VAL A 799 20.25 -5.42 30.75
C VAL A 799 20.19 -6.00 32.17
N GLY A 800 21.32 -6.01 32.89
CA GLY A 800 21.42 -6.63 34.22
C GLY A 800 22.64 -6.12 34.98
N ALA A 801 22.59 -6.18 36.31
CA ALA A 801 23.70 -5.72 37.15
C ALA A 801 24.97 -6.57 36.93
N GLY A 802 26.13 -5.93 36.86
CA GLY A 802 27.41 -6.57 36.59
C GLY A 802 28.31 -5.70 35.72
N THR A 803 29.42 -6.26 35.22
CA THR A 803 30.31 -5.56 34.29
C THR A 803 30.28 -6.21 32.91
N ALA A 804 30.30 -5.39 31.85
CA ALA A 804 30.43 -5.80 30.46
C ALA A 804 31.48 -4.93 29.78
N THR A 805 32.16 -5.44 28.76
CA THR A 805 33.09 -4.67 27.93
C THR A 805 32.54 -4.63 26.52
N ILE A 806 32.33 -3.42 26.01
CA ILE A 806 31.93 -3.18 24.63
C ILE A 806 33.18 -2.99 23.78
N THR A 807 33.28 -3.74 22.68
CA THR A 807 34.42 -3.67 21.77
C THR A 807 33.95 -3.14 20.41
N ALA A 808 34.62 -2.09 19.94
CA ALA A 808 34.56 -1.64 18.55
C ALA A 808 35.80 -2.13 17.81
N ALA A 809 35.58 -2.90 16.75
CA ALA A 809 36.65 -3.37 15.87
C ALA A 809 36.50 -2.73 14.48
N ALA A 810 37.61 -2.31 13.88
CA ALA A 810 37.61 -2.00 12.45
C ALA A 810 37.22 -3.25 11.66
N ALA A 811 36.48 -3.09 10.56
CA ALA A 811 35.98 -4.21 9.76
C ALA A 811 37.10 -5.04 9.10
N ASP A 812 38.29 -4.45 8.91
CA ASP A 812 39.52 -5.16 8.51
C ASP A 812 40.11 -6.05 9.62
N GLY A 813 39.54 -6.01 10.83
CA GLY A 813 39.83 -6.88 11.97
C GLY A 813 41.10 -6.52 12.76
N GLY A 814 41.92 -5.59 12.27
CA GLY A 814 43.29 -5.37 12.76
C GLY A 814 43.40 -4.47 13.98
N LYS A 815 42.47 -3.53 14.17
CA LYS A 815 42.49 -2.54 15.27
C LYS A 815 41.18 -2.56 16.05
N LYS A 816 41.28 -2.43 17.38
CA LYS A 816 40.15 -2.49 18.31
C LYS A 816 40.32 -1.45 19.41
N ALA A 817 39.19 -0.96 19.91
CA ALA A 817 39.12 -0.25 21.18
C ALA A 817 37.96 -0.78 22.01
N THR A 818 38.08 -0.65 23.32
CA THR A 818 37.13 -1.17 24.30
C THR A 818 36.60 -0.06 25.19
N SER A 819 35.36 -0.22 25.64
CA SER A 819 34.73 0.60 26.65
C SER A 819 34.17 -0.30 27.75
N ASP A 820 34.53 -0.02 29.00
CA ASP A 820 34.10 -0.82 30.14
C ASP A 820 32.79 -0.30 30.72
N ILE A 821 31.78 -1.15 30.74
CA ILE A 821 30.43 -0.89 31.24
C ILE A 821 30.27 -1.49 32.63
N THR A 822 29.93 -0.67 33.61
CA THR A 822 29.54 -1.12 34.95
C THR A 822 28.06 -0.87 35.16
N VAL A 823 27.27 -1.92 35.28
CA VAL A 823 25.83 -1.85 35.53
C VAL A 823 25.55 -2.13 37.00
N SER A 824 24.93 -1.19 37.69
CA SER A 824 24.52 -1.34 39.09
C SER A 824 23.05 -1.73 39.21
N GLY A 825 22.75 -2.58 40.20
CA GLY A 825 21.42 -3.18 40.38
C GLY A 825 20.47 -2.44 41.34
N SER A 826 20.90 -1.32 41.94
CA SER A 826 20.09 -0.62 42.95
C SER A 826 19.67 0.77 42.49
N LEU A 827 18.38 1.07 42.69
CA LEU A 827 17.77 2.38 42.51
C LEU A 827 18.01 3.33 43.71
N ASP A 828 18.85 2.99 44.69
CA ASP A 828 19.05 3.75 45.94
C ASP A 828 20.26 4.70 45.96
N SER A 829 21.10 4.71 44.92
CA SER A 829 22.27 5.60 44.84
C SER A 829 21.91 7.00 44.32
N VAL A 830 22.66 8.03 44.75
CA VAL A 830 22.60 9.39 44.19
C VAL A 830 22.85 9.36 42.69
N ARG A 831 22.01 10.05 41.91
CA ARG A 831 22.08 10.11 40.45
C ARG A 831 21.88 11.53 39.94
N ALA A 832 22.48 11.82 38.78
CA ALA A 832 22.18 13.02 38.02
C ALA A 832 21.01 12.79 37.07
N THR A 833 20.29 13.85 36.72
CA THR A 833 19.31 13.88 35.64
C THR A 833 19.74 14.92 34.62
N LEU A 834 19.48 14.62 33.35
CA LEU A 834 19.60 15.57 32.25
C LEU A 834 18.41 15.31 31.34
N THR A 835 17.48 16.27 31.26
CA THR A 835 16.20 16.10 30.55
C THR A 835 15.91 17.29 29.67
N GLY A 836 15.23 17.09 28.56
CA GLY A 836 14.87 18.18 27.64
C GLY A 836 14.44 17.64 26.28
N SER A 837 14.36 18.52 25.29
CA SER A 837 13.95 18.13 23.93
C SER A 837 14.89 17.10 23.34
N SER A 838 14.35 15.99 22.82
CA SER A 838 15.11 14.95 22.11
C SER A 838 15.28 15.26 20.62
N HIS A 839 14.68 16.35 20.13
CA HIS A 839 14.73 16.77 18.73
C HIS A 839 14.78 18.30 18.61
N VAL A 840 15.49 18.80 17.61
CA VAL A 840 15.49 20.23 17.24
C VAL A 840 15.88 20.39 15.75
N ILE A 841 15.53 21.51 15.13
CA ILE A 841 15.93 21.80 13.74
C ILE A 841 17.32 22.46 13.74
N ALA A 842 18.09 22.28 12.66
CA ALA A 842 19.37 22.95 12.43
C ALA A 842 19.24 24.48 12.56
N GLY A 843 20.09 25.10 13.37
CA GLY A 843 20.01 26.52 13.72
C GLY A 843 19.04 26.86 14.85
N GLY A 844 18.25 25.90 15.33
CA GLY A 844 17.29 26.07 16.42
C GLY A 844 17.92 26.03 17.82
N SER A 845 17.25 26.65 18.79
CA SER A 845 17.64 26.62 20.20
C SER A 845 16.84 25.57 20.98
N PHE A 846 17.44 25.02 22.03
CA PHE A 846 16.79 24.07 22.93
C PHE A 846 17.40 24.13 24.34
N ASP A 847 16.62 23.67 25.32
CA ASP A 847 17.01 23.70 26.73
C ASP A 847 17.14 22.28 27.29
N LEU A 848 18.11 22.08 28.20
CA LEU A 848 18.23 20.88 29.01
C LEU A 848 18.20 21.24 30.50
N ALA A 849 17.34 20.59 31.27
CA ALA A 849 17.31 20.67 32.73
C ALA A 849 18.29 19.65 33.32
N TYR A 850 19.25 20.13 34.11
CA TYR A 850 20.16 19.32 34.92
C TYR A 850 19.68 19.28 36.37
N GLY A 851 19.67 18.09 36.97
CA GLY A 851 19.24 17.89 38.35
C GLY A 851 19.92 16.72 39.06
N LEU A 852 19.54 16.50 40.32
CA LEU A 852 19.95 15.36 41.12
C LEU A 852 18.72 14.55 41.58
N SER A 853 18.90 13.25 41.84
CA SER A 853 17.89 12.41 42.47
C SER A 853 18.52 11.41 43.44
N ASN A 854 17.74 10.97 44.43
CA ASN A 854 18.14 10.11 45.55
C ASN A 854 19.26 10.66 46.45
N VAL A 855 19.40 11.97 46.53
CA VAL A 855 20.28 12.59 47.51
C VAL A 855 19.55 12.63 48.85
N THR A 856 20.14 12.01 49.87
CA THR A 856 19.61 11.92 51.23
C THR A 856 20.19 12.98 52.17
N SER A 857 21.38 13.51 51.87
CA SER A 857 22.08 14.57 52.63
C SER A 857 22.16 15.89 51.85
N ASN A 858 22.41 17.01 52.52
CA ASN A 858 22.53 18.30 51.83
C ASN A 858 23.82 18.36 50.99
N VAL A 859 23.71 18.82 49.73
CA VAL A 859 24.86 19.07 48.85
C VAL A 859 25.18 20.56 48.84
N TYR A 860 26.39 20.92 49.29
CA TYR A 860 26.81 22.31 49.44
C TYR A 860 27.63 22.84 48.25
N ALA A 861 28.34 21.97 47.54
CA ALA A 861 29.07 22.36 46.33
C ALA A 861 29.10 21.23 45.29
N GLN A 862 29.15 21.62 44.02
CA GLN A 862 29.17 20.73 42.86
C GLN A 862 30.22 21.18 41.84
N ASP A 863 30.93 20.21 41.27
CA ASP A 863 31.83 20.36 40.14
C ASP A 863 31.26 19.56 38.96
N ILE A 864 30.72 20.28 37.97
CA ILE A 864 29.83 19.74 36.92
C ILE A 864 30.53 19.97 35.58
N THR A 865 30.70 18.93 34.76
CA THR A 865 31.31 19.06 33.43
C THR A 865 30.45 18.39 32.37
N PHE A 866 30.04 19.15 31.36
CA PHE A 866 29.38 18.63 30.16
C PHE A 866 30.33 18.62 28.96
N THR A 867 30.22 17.59 28.12
CA THR A 867 30.90 17.49 26.81
C THR A 867 29.88 17.32 25.68
N TYR A 868 30.19 17.92 24.53
CA TYR A 868 29.29 17.99 23.36
C TYR A 868 30.08 18.11 22.05
N ASP A 869 29.44 17.80 20.92
CA ASP A 869 30.04 18.03 19.59
C ASP A 869 29.87 19.50 19.17
N GLN A 870 30.97 20.26 19.22
CA GLN A 870 31.00 21.68 18.85
C GLN A 870 30.68 21.97 17.38
N ASN A 871 30.81 20.98 16.49
CA ASN A 871 30.46 21.14 15.08
C ASN A 871 28.95 21.05 14.86
N GLN A 872 28.20 20.56 15.85
CA GLN A 872 26.77 20.32 15.75
C GLN A 872 25.94 21.16 16.71
N VAL A 873 26.46 21.42 17.93
CA VAL A 873 25.78 22.22 18.96
C VAL A 873 26.72 23.22 19.63
N GLU A 874 26.12 24.29 20.14
CA GLU A 874 26.79 25.40 20.81
C GLU A 874 26.09 25.66 22.15
N PHE A 875 26.88 25.76 23.22
CA PHE A 875 26.39 26.18 24.52
C PHE A 875 26.14 27.69 24.52
N ILE A 876 24.97 28.12 24.98
CA ILE A 876 24.56 29.53 25.00
C ILE A 876 24.67 30.11 26.41
N ALA A 877 23.99 29.50 27.39
CA ALA A 877 23.92 30.00 28.76
C ALA A 877 23.46 28.89 29.73
N ALA A 878 23.58 29.14 31.04
CA ALA A 878 22.98 28.30 32.06
C ALA A 878 22.37 29.18 33.15
N ASP A 879 21.11 28.89 33.49
CA ASP A 879 20.35 29.57 34.52
C ASP A 879 20.14 28.65 35.73
N SER A 880 20.30 29.19 36.93
CA SER A 880 19.93 28.46 38.14
C SER A 880 18.41 28.46 38.32
N VAL A 881 17.83 27.28 38.56
CA VAL A 881 16.37 27.10 38.70
C VAL A 881 15.83 27.83 39.95
N ASN A 882 16.67 28.05 40.96
CA ASN A 882 16.31 28.79 42.17
C ASN A 882 17.49 29.63 42.69
N ASN A 883 17.19 30.59 43.58
CA ASN A 883 18.18 31.52 44.13
C ASN A 883 19.09 30.90 45.22
N GLN A 884 18.87 29.64 45.59
CA GLN A 884 19.60 28.95 46.65
C GLN A 884 20.68 28.01 46.10
N PHE A 885 20.66 27.69 44.80
CA PHE A 885 21.73 27.04 44.08
C PHE A 885 22.27 28.03 43.06
N GLN A 886 23.57 28.31 43.03
CA GLN A 886 24.15 29.32 42.15
C GLN A 886 25.41 28.80 41.48
N ILE A 887 25.57 29.15 40.20
CA ILE A 887 26.84 28.98 39.49
C ILE A 887 27.81 30.04 40.04
N VAL A 888 28.88 29.58 40.67
CA VAL A 888 29.95 30.42 41.25
C VAL A 888 30.98 30.80 40.19
N ASP A 889 31.34 29.84 39.34
CA ASP A 889 32.27 30.07 38.22
C ASP A 889 31.99 29.07 37.08
N GLN A 890 32.40 29.43 35.86
CA GLN A 890 32.26 28.58 34.70
C GLN A 890 33.47 28.66 33.76
N GLN A 891 33.77 27.56 33.08
CA GLN A 891 34.84 27.49 32.08
C GLN A 891 34.33 26.82 30.81
N LEU A 892 34.23 27.60 29.72
CA LEU A 892 33.90 27.13 28.39
C LEU A 892 35.18 26.81 27.59
N LYS A 893 35.23 25.63 26.97
CA LYS A 893 36.25 25.19 26.02
C LYS A 893 35.57 24.56 24.79
N PRO A 894 36.26 24.46 23.64
CA PRO A 894 35.80 23.66 22.50
C PRO A 894 35.25 22.29 22.91
N GLY A 895 33.94 22.07 22.72
CA GLY A 895 33.23 20.82 23.04
C GLY A 895 33.05 20.50 24.53
N GLN A 896 33.30 21.45 25.43
CA GLN A 896 33.21 21.22 26.88
C GLN A 896 32.80 22.49 27.66
N ILE A 897 31.86 22.36 28.60
CA ILE A 897 31.51 23.40 29.58
C ILE A 897 31.59 22.83 30.99
N ARG A 898 32.32 23.52 31.88
CA ARG A 898 32.44 23.16 33.31
C ARG A 898 31.84 24.25 34.18
N PHE A 899 31.06 23.87 35.19
CA PHE A 899 30.50 24.74 36.21
C PHE A 899 31.02 24.36 37.59
N ILE A 900 31.36 25.38 38.38
CA ILE A 900 31.50 25.28 39.83
C ILE A 900 30.26 25.93 40.42
N ALA A 901 29.45 25.16 41.15
CA ALA A 901 28.20 25.64 41.71
C ALA A 901 28.12 25.37 43.22
N ALA A 902 27.41 26.23 43.95
CA ALA A 902 27.26 26.14 45.39
C ALA A 902 25.82 26.39 45.84
N SER A 903 25.46 25.77 46.95
CA SER A 903 24.16 25.90 47.59
C SER A 903 24.23 26.80 48.83
N TYR A 904 23.30 27.74 49.00
CA TYR A 904 23.23 28.68 50.12
C TYR A 904 21.86 28.61 50.84
N GLY A 905 21.90 28.47 52.18
CA GLY A 905 20.70 28.44 53.03
C GLY A 905 20.16 27.02 53.32
N ALA A 906 19.50 26.86 54.46
CA ALA A 906 19.16 25.56 55.06
C ALA A 906 17.80 24.98 54.62
N THR A 907 17.59 24.76 53.31
CA THR A 907 16.40 24.07 52.78
C THR A 907 16.75 22.97 51.78
N ASP A 908 15.89 21.97 51.70
CA ASP A 908 16.05 20.68 51.01
C ASP A 908 16.11 20.81 49.47
N ILE A 909 17.23 21.29 48.92
CA ILE A 909 17.50 21.32 47.46
C ILE A 909 18.25 20.07 46.99
N ARG A 910 18.02 18.94 47.67
CA ARG A 910 18.79 17.71 47.46
C ARG A 910 18.40 17.01 46.15
N ASN A 911 17.16 17.16 45.69
CA ASN A 911 16.62 16.46 44.53
C ASN A 911 15.80 17.38 43.62
N GLY A 912 15.74 17.05 42.32
CA GLY A 912 15.06 17.82 41.29
C GLY A 912 16.03 18.65 40.43
N ASP A 913 15.46 19.48 39.56
CA ASP A 913 16.21 20.31 38.61
C ASP A 913 16.90 21.49 39.33
N LEU A 914 18.17 21.70 38.99
CA LEU A 914 19.06 22.69 39.59
C LEU A 914 19.51 23.75 38.59
N LEU A 915 19.76 23.35 37.33
CA LEU A 915 20.13 24.25 36.24
C LEU A 915 19.25 24.03 35.01
N VAL A 916 18.96 25.11 34.29
CA VAL A 916 18.50 25.07 32.89
C VAL A 916 19.67 25.47 32.01
N LEU A 917 20.06 24.58 31.10
CA LEU A 917 21.16 24.77 30.16
C LEU A 917 20.58 25.13 28.79
N HIS A 918 20.97 26.28 28.25
CA HIS A 918 20.52 26.77 26.95
C HIS A 918 21.53 26.42 25.86
N TRP A 919 21.04 25.82 24.79
CA TRP A 919 21.85 25.33 23.67
C TRP A 919 21.30 25.79 22.33
N LYS A 920 22.13 25.74 21.30
CA LYS A 920 21.74 26.00 19.90
C LYS A 920 22.42 25.03 18.96
N THR A 921 21.70 24.51 17.97
CA THR A 921 22.30 23.70 16.91
C THR A 921 22.95 24.57 15.83
N LYS A 922 23.96 24.04 15.15
CA LYS A 922 24.58 24.71 14.01
C LYS A 922 23.66 24.67 12.79
N SER A 923 23.52 25.80 12.11
CA SER A 923 22.72 25.92 10.89
C SER A 923 23.36 25.26 9.67
N SER A 924 24.62 24.84 9.75
CA SER A 924 25.36 24.15 8.67
C SER A 924 24.98 22.67 8.53
N ILE A 925 24.09 22.15 9.36
CA ILE A 925 23.62 20.77 9.30
C ILE A 925 22.57 20.66 8.18
N THR A 926 22.93 19.99 7.09
CA THR A 926 22.09 19.85 5.89
C THR A 926 21.39 18.50 5.78
N GLU A 927 21.69 17.55 6.67
CA GLU A 927 21.15 16.19 6.70
C GLU A 927 20.76 15.83 8.15
N LEU A 928 19.84 14.88 8.31
CA LEU A 928 19.48 14.39 9.64
C LEU A 928 20.72 13.81 10.34
N THR A 929 21.02 14.31 11.54
CA THR A 929 22.15 13.84 12.34
C THR A 929 21.77 13.63 13.81
N ASN A 930 22.47 12.72 14.47
CA ASN A 930 22.32 12.45 15.90
C ASN A 930 23.52 13.06 16.65
N THR A 931 23.25 13.73 17.77
CA THR A 931 24.28 14.26 18.67
C THR A 931 23.94 13.93 20.13
N ALA A 932 24.86 14.20 21.04
CA ALA A 932 24.61 14.02 22.47
C ALA A 932 25.33 15.07 23.32
N ILE A 933 24.70 15.43 24.45
CA ILE A 933 25.30 16.23 25.51
C ILE A 933 25.53 15.30 26.70
N ASN A 934 26.78 15.12 27.09
CA ASN A 934 27.18 14.17 28.12
C ASN A 934 27.62 14.92 29.37
N LEU A 935 27.02 14.64 30.52
CA LEU A 935 27.58 14.99 31.81
C LEU A 935 28.75 14.06 32.10
N SER A 936 29.96 14.46 31.72
CA SER A 936 31.16 13.62 31.75
C SER A 936 31.84 13.55 33.11
N ASN A 937 31.57 14.52 33.99
CA ASN A 937 32.08 14.52 35.36
C ASN A 937 31.10 15.25 36.28
N LEU A 938 30.79 14.64 37.42
CA LEU A 938 30.00 15.25 38.48
C LEU A 938 30.55 14.83 39.84
N ARG A 939 30.96 15.82 40.63
CA ARG A 939 31.41 15.62 42.00
C ARG A 939 30.64 16.52 42.95
N ILE A 940 30.10 15.94 44.01
CA ILE A 940 29.30 16.64 45.03
C ILE A 940 29.95 16.53 46.41
N THR A 941 29.69 17.47 47.31
CA THR A 941 30.17 17.40 48.71
C THR A 941 29.09 17.84 49.70
N GLU A 942 29.05 17.16 50.85
CA GLU A 942 28.14 17.39 51.96
C GLU A 942 28.73 18.32 53.04
N GLY A 943 29.91 18.91 52.80
CA GLY A 943 30.52 19.89 53.70
C GLY A 943 31.24 19.31 54.92
N ASP A 944 31.36 17.98 55.01
CA ASP A 944 32.08 17.22 56.04
C ASP A 944 33.58 17.01 55.72
N GLY A 945 34.04 17.54 54.58
CA GLY A 945 35.40 17.33 54.06
C GLY A 945 35.55 16.15 53.09
N GLY A 946 34.48 15.37 52.86
CA GLY A 946 34.39 14.32 51.86
C GLY A 946 33.74 14.80 50.55
N ALA A 947 34.02 14.12 49.44
CA ALA A 947 33.36 14.39 48.16
C ALA A 947 33.04 13.08 47.43
N THR A 948 31.83 13.03 46.89
CA THR A 948 31.24 11.87 46.21
C THR A 948 31.23 12.12 44.71
N ASN A 949 31.74 11.17 43.94
CA ASN A 949 31.58 11.18 42.49
C ASN A 949 30.21 10.59 42.16
N VAL A 950 29.39 11.33 41.41
CA VAL A 950 28.08 10.89 40.94
C VAL A 950 28.25 10.41 39.50
N ILE A 951 27.56 9.33 39.15
CA ILE A 951 27.59 8.79 37.79
C ILE A 951 26.96 9.82 36.83
N GLY A 952 27.70 10.14 35.77
CA GLY A 952 27.27 11.03 34.71
C GLY A 952 26.13 10.45 33.86
N VAL A 953 25.38 11.32 33.19
CA VAL A 953 24.25 10.96 32.30
C VAL A 953 24.39 11.65 30.95
N SER A 954 23.77 11.09 29.91
CA SER A 954 23.79 11.67 28.56
C SER A 954 22.37 11.92 28.05
N HIS A 955 22.22 13.01 27.32
CA HIS A 955 21.00 13.34 26.60
C HIS A 955 21.25 13.30 25.10
N SER A 956 20.56 12.39 24.40
CA SER A 956 20.63 12.26 22.94
C SER A 956 19.67 13.23 22.26
N LEU A 957 20.13 13.86 21.18
CA LEU A 957 19.40 14.85 20.41
C LEU A 957 19.46 14.52 18.91
N GLN A 958 18.31 14.46 18.25
CA GLN A 958 18.20 14.43 16.80
C GLN A 958 18.10 15.84 16.22
N ILE A 959 18.92 16.15 15.22
CA ILE A 959 18.92 17.43 14.53
C ILE A 959 18.37 17.25 13.11
N PHE A 960 17.23 17.87 12.82
CA PHE A 960 16.63 17.89 11.49
C PHE A 960 17.27 18.99 10.62
N ALA A 961 17.48 18.71 9.34
CA ALA A 961 17.96 19.70 8.39
C ALA A 961 17.00 20.90 8.27
N SER A 962 17.52 22.09 7.97
CA SER A 962 16.69 23.25 7.62
C SER A 962 16.15 23.09 6.19
N VAL A 963 14.84 23.28 5.99
CA VAL A 963 14.16 23.06 4.70
C VAL A 963 13.73 24.39 4.08
N ASP A 964 14.07 24.63 2.81
CA ASP A 964 13.68 25.84 2.08
C ASP A 964 12.29 25.69 1.45
N LYS A 965 11.35 26.54 1.90
CA LYS A 965 9.94 26.55 1.47
C LYS A 965 9.54 27.80 0.69
N ALA A 966 10.50 28.64 0.30
CA ALA A 966 10.20 29.90 -0.38
C ALA A 966 9.44 29.69 -1.69
N ALA A 967 9.87 28.72 -2.51
CA ALA A 967 9.23 28.39 -3.79
C ALA A 967 7.80 27.85 -3.60
N LEU A 968 7.58 26.99 -2.60
CA LEU A 968 6.26 26.43 -2.29
C LEU A 968 5.29 27.51 -1.81
N SER A 969 5.73 28.42 -0.95
CA SER A 969 4.94 29.58 -0.51
C SER A 969 4.52 30.47 -1.69
N ALA A 970 5.44 30.74 -2.61
CA ALA A 970 5.15 31.53 -3.80
C ALA A 970 4.14 30.84 -4.73
N ALA A 971 4.30 29.54 -4.98
CA ALA A 971 3.38 28.74 -5.80
C ALA A 971 1.97 28.67 -5.19
N ILE A 972 1.85 28.50 -3.87
CA ILE A 972 0.56 28.52 -3.16
C ILE A 972 -0.17 29.85 -3.35
N LYS A 973 0.54 30.98 -3.17
CA LYS A 973 -0.04 32.31 -3.38
C LYS A 973 -0.55 32.52 -4.80
N ASP A 974 0.23 32.12 -5.81
CA ASP A 974 -0.17 32.25 -7.22
C ASP A 974 -1.41 31.39 -7.53
N ALA A 975 -1.43 30.14 -7.07
CA ALA A 975 -2.55 29.23 -7.26
C ALA A 975 -3.83 29.75 -6.58
N GLN A 976 -3.73 30.27 -5.35
CA GLN A 976 -4.84 30.87 -4.62
C GLN A 976 -5.40 32.10 -5.34
N ALA A 977 -4.54 32.96 -5.89
CA ALA A 977 -4.98 34.12 -6.67
C ALA A 977 -5.78 33.70 -7.92
N LYS A 978 -5.29 32.72 -8.68
CA LYS A 978 -5.98 32.18 -9.86
C LYS A 978 -7.32 31.52 -9.49
N TYR A 979 -7.35 30.75 -8.40
CA TYR A 979 -8.57 30.15 -7.88
C TYR A 979 -9.61 31.23 -7.51
N ALA A 980 -9.18 32.30 -6.84
CA ALA A 980 -10.07 33.39 -6.41
C ALA A 980 -10.67 34.16 -7.60
N SER A 981 -9.88 34.41 -8.65
CA SER A 981 -10.34 35.14 -9.84
C SER A 981 -11.24 34.32 -10.77
N ALA A 982 -11.20 32.99 -10.69
CA ALA A 982 -11.90 32.13 -11.62
C ALA A 982 -13.40 31.99 -11.31
N VAL A 983 -14.20 31.98 -12.38
CA VAL A 983 -15.66 31.75 -12.35
C VAL A 983 -15.94 30.46 -13.11
N GLU A 984 -16.68 29.53 -12.49
CA GLU A 984 -17.14 28.32 -13.18
C GLU A 984 -18.44 28.58 -13.94
N GLY A 985 -18.57 27.94 -15.10
CA GLY A 985 -19.78 27.98 -15.91
C GLY A 985 -19.53 27.46 -17.32
N THR A 986 -20.41 27.81 -18.25
CA THR A 986 -20.40 27.28 -19.63
C THR A 986 -20.01 28.32 -20.68
N VAL A 987 -19.72 29.56 -20.26
CA VAL A 987 -19.41 30.67 -21.16
C VAL A 987 -17.91 30.78 -21.41
N ILE A 988 -17.52 31.26 -22.59
CA ILE A 988 -16.12 31.52 -22.96
C ILE A 988 -15.45 32.42 -21.91
N GLY A 989 -14.23 32.05 -21.49
CA GLY A 989 -13.50 32.72 -20.41
C GLY A 989 -13.87 32.27 -18.99
N GLN A 990 -14.92 31.47 -18.83
CA GLN A 990 -15.18 30.73 -17.59
C GLN A 990 -14.50 29.36 -17.61
N TYR A 991 -14.50 28.69 -16.46
CA TYR A 991 -13.95 27.35 -16.31
C TYR A 991 -15.08 26.32 -16.19
N PRO A 992 -14.91 25.09 -16.72
CA PRO A 992 -15.89 24.03 -16.53
C PRO A 992 -16.17 23.74 -15.05
N ALA A 993 -17.40 23.36 -14.72
CA ALA A 993 -17.80 23.03 -13.35
C ALA A 993 -16.93 21.90 -12.76
N GLY A 994 -16.44 22.10 -11.52
CA GLY A 994 -15.58 21.16 -10.80
C GLY A 994 -14.08 21.39 -10.96
N THR A 995 -13.63 22.20 -11.91
CA THR A 995 -12.20 22.53 -12.11
C THR A 995 -11.61 23.32 -10.95
N LYS A 996 -12.40 24.21 -10.32
CA LYS A 996 -11.99 24.93 -9.11
C LYS A 996 -11.80 23.97 -7.94
N ALA A 997 -12.66 22.96 -7.79
CA ALA A 997 -12.52 21.97 -6.73
C ALA A 997 -11.19 21.19 -6.85
N VAL A 998 -10.78 20.85 -8.06
CA VAL A 998 -9.49 20.19 -8.34
C VAL A 998 -8.31 21.10 -7.98
N LEU A 999 -8.35 22.37 -8.37
CA LEU A 999 -7.29 23.33 -8.01
C LEU A 999 -7.23 23.57 -6.49
N LEU A 1000 -8.38 23.68 -5.82
CA LEU A 1000 -8.45 23.85 -4.37
C LEU A 1000 -7.83 22.67 -3.62
N LEU A 1001 -8.05 21.44 -4.10
CA LEU A 1001 -7.42 20.25 -3.53
C LEU A 1001 -5.89 20.30 -3.67
N ALA A 1002 -5.38 20.69 -4.84
CA ALA A 1002 -3.94 20.84 -5.04
C ALA A 1002 -3.33 21.92 -4.13
N ILE A 1003 -4.02 23.06 -3.96
CA ILE A 1003 -3.63 24.12 -3.02
C ILE A 1003 -3.61 23.58 -1.58
N THR A 1004 -4.63 22.80 -1.20
CA THR A 1004 -4.73 22.23 0.15
C THR A 1004 -3.61 21.24 0.44
N SER A 1005 -3.28 20.36 -0.52
CA SER A 1005 -2.17 19.42 -0.38
C SER A 1005 -0.81 20.13 -0.29
N ALA A 1006 -0.58 21.16 -1.11
CA ALA A 1006 0.62 21.98 -1.04
C ALA A 1006 0.74 22.72 0.30
N GLN A 1007 -0.38 23.20 0.85
CA GLN A 1007 -0.42 23.85 2.16
C GLN A 1007 -0.05 22.88 3.30
N ALA A 1008 -0.51 21.63 3.24
CA ALA A 1008 -0.15 20.62 4.25
C ALA A 1008 1.36 20.31 4.27
N VAL A 1009 2.00 20.25 3.10
CA VAL A 1009 3.47 20.10 2.97
C VAL A 1009 4.19 21.34 3.52
N TYR A 1010 3.66 22.54 3.23
CA TYR A 1010 4.20 23.78 3.76
C TYR A 1010 4.13 23.84 5.30
N ASP A 1011 3.05 23.33 5.90
CA ASP A 1011 2.84 23.38 7.36
C ASP A 1011 3.59 22.28 8.13
N ASN A 1012 4.05 21.21 7.47
CA ASN A 1012 4.81 20.12 8.09
C ASN A 1012 6.25 20.52 8.45
N GLN A 1013 6.61 20.47 9.73
CA GLN A 1013 7.94 20.86 10.22
C GLN A 1013 9.05 19.80 10.00
N ALA A 1014 8.68 18.55 9.71
CA ALA A 1014 9.61 17.42 9.52
C ALA A 1014 9.70 16.94 8.05
N VAL A 1015 9.30 17.80 7.11
CA VAL A 1015 9.25 17.50 5.68
C VAL A 1015 10.65 17.48 5.05
N ALA A 1016 10.93 16.59 4.10
CA ALA A 1016 12.18 16.60 3.35
C ALA A 1016 12.15 17.65 2.21
N GLN A 1017 13.32 18.17 1.81
CA GLN A 1017 13.37 19.15 0.71
C GLN A 1017 12.80 18.59 -0.60
N SER A 1018 13.01 17.30 -0.88
CA SER A 1018 12.44 16.62 -2.04
C SER A 1018 10.91 16.61 -2.05
N GLU A 1019 10.26 16.51 -0.88
CA GLU A 1019 8.79 16.56 -0.76
C GLU A 1019 8.26 17.99 -1.00
N VAL A 1020 9.01 19.01 -0.57
CA VAL A 1020 8.71 20.42 -0.87
C VAL A 1020 8.81 20.68 -2.37
N ASP A 1021 9.85 20.18 -3.02
CA ASP A 1021 10.06 20.34 -4.47
C ASP A 1021 8.97 19.60 -5.27
N GLN A 1022 8.57 18.40 -4.83
CA GLN A 1022 7.45 17.66 -5.42
C GLN A 1022 6.12 18.41 -5.26
N ALA A 1023 5.86 19.02 -4.10
CA ALA A 1023 4.66 19.82 -3.88
C ALA A 1023 4.61 21.06 -4.78
N VAL A 1024 5.75 21.73 -5.01
CA VAL A 1024 5.87 22.82 -5.98
C VAL A 1024 5.52 22.34 -7.39
N ALA A 1025 6.12 21.23 -7.84
CA ALA A 1025 5.88 20.69 -9.17
C ALA A 1025 4.41 20.27 -9.37
N ALA A 1026 3.83 19.58 -8.39
CA ALA A 1026 2.44 19.14 -8.42
C ALA A 1026 1.46 20.32 -8.47
N LEU A 1027 1.67 21.34 -7.63
CA LEU A 1027 0.82 22.52 -7.60
C LEU A 1027 0.92 23.32 -8.91
N ASN A 1028 2.13 23.52 -9.44
CA ASN A 1028 2.33 24.20 -10.73
C ASN A 1028 1.65 23.47 -11.88
N ASN A 1029 1.69 22.13 -11.89
CA ASN A 1029 1.00 21.34 -12.91
C ASN A 1029 -0.53 21.41 -12.77
N ALA A 1030 -1.05 21.42 -11.53
CA ALA A 1030 -2.47 21.62 -11.27
C ALA A 1030 -2.94 23.01 -11.75
N VAL A 1031 -2.14 24.06 -11.50
CA VAL A 1031 -2.37 25.41 -12.01
C VAL A 1031 -2.35 25.45 -13.55
N LEU A 1032 -1.41 24.76 -14.19
CA LEU A 1032 -1.33 24.66 -15.65
C LEU A 1032 -2.57 23.97 -16.23
N THR A 1033 -3.00 22.86 -15.63
CA THR A 1033 -4.21 22.12 -16.04
C THR A 1033 -5.44 22.99 -15.88
N PHE A 1034 -5.57 23.65 -14.73
CA PHE A 1034 -6.65 24.57 -14.43
C PHE A 1034 -6.71 25.69 -15.46
N THR A 1035 -5.61 26.42 -15.68
CA THR A 1035 -5.55 27.54 -16.64
C THR A 1035 -5.76 27.10 -18.09
N SER A 1036 -5.39 25.86 -18.45
CA SER A 1036 -5.64 25.30 -19.79
C SER A 1036 -7.10 24.88 -20.01
N SER A 1037 -7.83 24.59 -18.93
CA SER A 1037 -9.24 24.17 -18.98
C SER A 1037 -10.24 25.31 -19.22
N VAL A 1038 -9.78 26.56 -19.27
CA VAL A 1038 -10.64 27.71 -19.58
C VAL A 1038 -11.38 27.45 -20.89
N ILE A 1039 -12.68 27.71 -20.91
CA ILE A 1039 -13.51 27.51 -22.09
C ILE A 1039 -13.05 28.52 -23.14
N LYS A 1040 -12.44 28.02 -24.21
CA LYS A 1040 -11.99 28.77 -25.37
C LYS A 1040 -12.95 28.54 -26.53
N ARG A 1041 -13.04 29.52 -27.43
CA ARG A 1041 -13.78 29.39 -28.68
C ARG A 1041 -13.08 28.41 -29.61
N GLU A 1042 -13.83 27.58 -30.32
CA GLU A 1042 -13.27 26.74 -31.37
C GLU A 1042 -12.88 27.64 -32.56
N PRO A 1043 -11.61 27.63 -33.03
CA PRO A 1043 -11.20 28.47 -34.14
C PRO A 1043 -12.04 28.19 -35.39
N GLY A 1044 -12.73 29.23 -35.87
CA GLY A 1044 -13.63 29.14 -37.02
C GLY A 1044 -15.13 29.14 -36.68
N ASP A 1045 -15.53 28.90 -35.43
CA ASP A 1045 -16.90 29.11 -34.95
C ASP A 1045 -17.06 30.58 -34.54
N LEU A 1046 -17.68 31.37 -35.42
CA LEU A 1046 -17.74 32.82 -35.35
C LEU A 1046 -19.00 33.32 -34.66
N ASN A 1047 -20.05 32.51 -34.58
CA ASN A 1047 -21.31 32.86 -33.93
C ASN A 1047 -21.50 32.17 -32.55
N SER A 1048 -20.61 31.26 -32.17
CA SER A 1048 -20.64 30.47 -30.93
C SER A 1048 -21.85 29.55 -30.78
N ASP A 1049 -22.32 28.97 -31.88
CA ASP A 1049 -23.36 27.95 -31.86
C ASP A 1049 -22.81 26.51 -31.76
N GLY A 1050 -21.47 26.34 -31.76
CA GLY A 1050 -20.80 25.05 -31.67
C GLY A 1050 -20.73 24.28 -32.98
N VAL A 1051 -21.10 24.90 -34.10
CA VAL A 1051 -21.02 24.36 -35.46
C VAL A 1051 -20.19 25.31 -36.31
N ILE A 1052 -19.29 24.79 -37.16
CA ILE A 1052 -18.58 25.60 -38.14
C ILE A 1052 -19.25 25.40 -39.49
N ASP A 1053 -20.03 26.38 -39.93
CA ASP A 1053 -20.81 26.31 -41.16
C ASP A 1053 -20.70 27.58 -42.03
N ILE A 1054 -21.56 27.67 -43.03
CA ILE A 1054 -21.56 28.79 -43.99
C ILE A 1054 -21.86 30.14 -43.33
N VAL A 1055 -22.54 30.15 -42.17
CA VAL A 1055 -22.84 31.34 -41.38
C VAL A 1055 -21.55 31.91 -40.81
N ASP A 1056 -20.63 31.07 -40.33
CA ASP A 1056 -19.33 31.52 -39.84
C ASP A 1056 -18.47 32.10 -40.96
N LEU A 1057 -18.45 31.42 -42.11
CA LEU A 1057 -17.72 31.94 -43.28
C LEU A 1057 -18.26 33.30 -43.73
N ALA A 1058 -19.58 33.52 -43.64
CA ALA A 1058 -20.19 34.81 -43.93
C ALA A 1058 -19.81 35.90 -42.91
N ILE A 1059 -19.69 35.54 -41.63
CA ILE A 1059 -19.24 36.46 -40.58
C ILE A 1059 -17.76 36.84 -40.80
N ALA A 1060 -16.90 35.89 -41.18
CA ALA A 1060 -15.51 36.19 -41.53
C ALA A 1060 -15.42 37.09 -42.77
N GLY A 1061 -16.19 36.77 -43.81
CA GLY A 1061 -16.25 37.55 -45.05
C GLY A 1061 -16.72 38.99 -44.83
N LYS A 1062 -17.60 39.24 -43.85
CA LYS A 1062 -18.03 40.59 -43.46
C LYS A 1062 -16.87 41.45 -42.95
N TYR A 1063 -15.88 40.85 -42.30
CA TYR A 1063 -14.74 41.56 -41.73
C TYR A 1063 -13.47 41.47 -42.59
N TYR A 1064 -13.57 40.92 -43.80
CA TYR A 1064 -12.46 40.80 -44.73
C TYR A 1064 -11.77 42.16 -44.98
N GLY A 1065 -10.44 42.17 -44.90
CA GLY A 1065 -9.58 43.34 -45.09
C GLY A 1065 -9.38 44.20 -43.84
N LYS A 1066 -9.96 43.84 -42.68
CA LYS A 1066 -9.72 44.52 -41.40
C LYS A 1066 -8.36 44.13 -40.82
N MET A 1067 -7.72 45.07 -40.13
CA MET A 1067 -6.39 44.89 -39.54
C MET A 1067 -6.38 45.27 -38.06
N SER A 1068 -5.40 44.75 -37.31
CA SER A 1068 -5.14 45.06 -35.90
C SER A 1068 -4.92 46.54 -35.60
N THR A 1069 -4.63 47.35 -36.61
CA THR A 1069 -4.51 48.81 -36.53
C THR A 1069 -5.85 49.54 -36.66
N ASP A 1070 -6.95 48.87 -36.98
CA ASP A 1070 -8.27 49.48 -37.08
C ASP A 1070 -8.84 49.86 -35.69
N PRO A 1071 -9.50 51.03 -35.52
CA PRO A 1071 -9.98 51.51 -34.21
C PRO A 1071 -10.96 50.57 -33.48
N ASN A 1072 -11.62 49.67 -34.21
CA ASN A 1072 -12.60 48.72 -33.69
C ASN A 1072 -12.12 47.28 -33.80
N TRP A 1073 -10.80 47.04 -33.80
CA TRP A 1073 -10.21 45.71 -33.98
C TRP A 1073 -10.79 44.66 -33.04
N ASP A 1074 -11.10 45.00 -31.78
CA ASP A 1074 -11.73 44.08 -30.83
C ASP A 1074 -13.08 43.50 -31.30
N THR A 1075 -13.75 44.17 -32.24
CA THR A 1075 -14.98 43.70 -32.87
C THR A 1075 -14.71 42.74 -34.03
N TYR A 1076 -13.56 42.89 -34.71
CA TYR A 1076 -13.22 42.16 -35.94
C TYR A 1076 -12.30 40.98 -35.68
N LYS A 1077 -11.49 41.03 -34.62
CA LYS A 1077 -10.48 40.02 -34.25
C LYS A 1077 -11.03 38.61 -34.12
N ILE A 1078 -12.35 38.49 -33.96
CA ILE A 1078 -13.02 37.19 -33.93
C ILE A 1078 -12.85 36.43 -35.27
N ALA A 1079 -12.72 37.15 -36.40
CA ALA A 1079 -12.56 36.62 -37.75
C ALA A 1079 -11.10 36.42 -38.20
N ASP A 1080 -10.13 36.86 -37.40
CA ASP A 1080 -8.71 36.57 -37.58
C ASP A 1080 -8.42 35.25 -36.87
N VAL A 1081 -8.67 34.14 -37.57
CA VAL A 1081 -8.62 32.79 -36.99
C VAL A 1081 -7.20 32.22 -36.97
N ASN A 1082 -6.28 32.82 -37.73
CA ASN A 1082 -4.86 32.47 -37.72
C ASN A 1082 -4.00 33.37 -36.79
N ASN A 1083 -4.59 34.43 -36.22
CA ASN A 1083 -3.99 35.44 -35.34
C ASN A 1083 -2.82 36.20 -35.96
N ASP A 1084 -2.84 36.47 -37.27
CA ASP A 1084 -1.78 37.23 -37.95
C ASP A 1084 -1.98 38.76 -37.89
N GLY A 1085 -3.06 39.20 -37.23
CA GLY A 1085 -3.41 40.61 -37.06
C GLY A 1085 -4.13 41.20 -38.27
N LYS A 1086 -4.64 40.38 -39.18
CA LYS A 1086 -5.46 40.74 -40.34
C LYS A 1086 -6.58 39.72 -40.51
N VAL A 1087 -7.69 40.15 -41.11
CA VAL A 1087 -8.74 39.23 -41.58
C VAL A 1087 -8.61 39.15 -43.09
N ASP A 1088 -8.07 38.05 -43.60
CA ASP A 1088 -7.79 37.89 -45.02
C ASP A 1088 -8.23 36.53 -45.60
N ILE A 1089 -7.74 36.20 -46.79
CA ILE A 1089 -8.16 34.98 -47.49
C ILE A 1089 -7.70 33.71 -46.76
N VAL A 1090 -6.64 33.78 -45.95
CA VAL A 1090 -6.12 32.68 -45.16
C VAL A 1090 -7.13 32.29 -44.07
N ASP A 1091 -7.79 33.27 -43.45
CA ASP A 1091 -8.84 33.07 -42.45
C ASP A 1091 -10.10 32.44 -43.06
N LEU A 1092 -10.58 33.01 -44.15
CA LEU A 1092 -11.75 32.47 -44.88
C LEU A 1092 -11.46 31.05 -45.38
N ALA A 1093 -10.24 30.79 -45.86
CA ALA A 1093 -9.83 29.46 -46.30
C ALA A 1093 -9.73 28.47 -45.15
N PHE A 1094 -9.33 28.90 -43.95
CA PHE A 1094 -9.32 28.07 -42.76
C PHE A 1094 -10.73 27.60 -42.40
N ILE A 1095 -11.69 28.52 -42.34
CA ILE A 1095 -13.10 28.22 -42.05
C ILE A 1095 -13.69 27.33 -43.14
N SER A 1096 -13.45 27.66 -44.41
CA SER A 1096 -13.92 26.85 -45.55
C SER A 1096 -13.41 25.41 -45.52
N ARG A 1097 -12.14 25.19 -45.14
CA ARG A 1097 -11.57 23.84 -45.00
C ARG A 1097 -12.25 23.06 -43.86
N LYS A 1098 -12.57 23.72 -42.75
CA LYS A 1098 -13.28 23.11 -41.62
C LYS A 1098 -14.69 22.65 -42.02
N ILE A 1099 -15.45 23.49 -42.72
CA ILE A 1099 -16.78 23.15 -43.28
C ILE A 1099 -16.69 21.93 -44.21
N LEU A 1100 -15.65 21.85 -45.03
CA LEU A 1100 -15.47 20.73 -45.96
C LEU A 1100 -15.02 19.43 -45.27
N SER A 1101 -14.41 19.53 -44.09
CA SER A 1101 -13.92 18.38 -43.32
C SER A 1101 -14.95 17.77 -42.36
N SER A 1102 -16.06 18.46 -42.08
CA SER A 1102 -17.08 18.04 -41.11
C SER A 1102 -18.17 17.13 -41.71
N LYS A 1103 -17.83 16.26 -42.66
CA LYS A 1103 -18.76 15.30 -43.29
C LYS A 1103 -18.76 13.93 -42.64
#